data_AF-A0A7W1NXB2-F1
#
_entry.id   AF-A0A7W1NXB2-F1
#
_cell.length_a   1.000
_cell.length_b   1.000
_cell.length_c   1.000
_cell.angle_alpha   90.00
_cell.angle_beta   90.00
_cell.angle_gamma   90.00
#
_symmetry.space_group_name_H-M   'P 1'
#
loop_
_entity.id
_entity.type
_entity.pdbx_description
1 polymer ?
#
loop_
_entity_poly.entity_id
_entity_poly.type
_entity_poly.pdbx_seq_one_letter_code
_entity_poly.pdbx_strand_id
1 'polypeptide(L)'
;MTSFELPELEQTVGDLVLDLMRARDEHPELVLSPPQDARGEVSSNAVRVTQHYTVALLAYGFSADQLELREAADWFASPFPSDLHKRIDPVEMNRLEALLSLRPTSESVMPRLEQLARQRMADDYFDIGGAPAFDTLWTIKVMAQARDMKVLNGIMSEDTLREWAARMVEVNHRDKDLALALHLRYELKAKLTPTQQKKYVEKLINIAEQSGGFWGLAQDMRGLAENMQRGQLTADQIADHREIFREMIISTCYVIENMMPLVEAYPQIEPVLRRAMELWWNVFSGSGAVSTLRALFPNPYDYLLIVCRTLVSVRAYVGQPLINWVGMYFHRKLALQQTRPVEPPDTESIRLALKNWIRVDLDKAPEPLRLGMSDSNVVRIHPFIANPMQTEDDTFKLNIPNADSLVVKYGPVEEIDLERDNYAKLPSGIRDCFVNIPQPSYIDSERRRAFVIMADLNRYRTLSDALIKVPQIYDALAVELGPFLLRVHHGDGRARRYVQEGLLWQLYLQPMQQHIRRIFNYVLENRLLDVDDKLKYANQLQRSLLDRVGSLVRYQLELENFPIACMHGDLHSRNIMVRRMKRRQGSEGGEGEVDFKLIDLEKFRRSGDAALDAGELLVDLEILRSTRNNDPARDPHAALIHAIEKTYTDFAAEREDKTFAIRMQLGQARSIIRIAKGRTKQGELSLKESRKGPAIRVAFDVLEFAEQALTHLDAVVGALGQ
;
A
#
# COMPACT_ATOMS: atom_id res chain seq x y z
N MET A 1 -39.29 -6.40 3.43
CA MET A 1 -38.60 -5.45 2.54
C MET A 1 -38.12 -6.19 1.32
N THR A 2 -38.52 -5.75 0.13
CA THR A 2 -38.00 -6.23 -1.15
C THR A 2 -36.51 -5.87 -1.23
N SER A 3 -35.64 -6.86 -1.41
CA SER A 3 -34.22 -6.67 -1.69
C SER A 3 -34.06 -5.75 -2.90
N PHE A 4 -33.48 -4.57 -2.71
CA PHE A 4 -33.11 -3.71 -3.82
C PHE A 4 -31.78 -4.20 -4.40
N GLU A 5 -31.82 -4.81 -5.58
CA GLU A 5 -30.63 -5.36 -6.22
C GLU A 5 -29.85 -4.26 -6.94
N LEU A 6 -28.78 -3.79 -6.31
CA LEU A 6 -27.75 -3.02 -7.02
C LEU A 6 -26.92 -3.96 -7.89
N PRO A 7 -26.63 -3.61 -9.16
CA PRO A 7 -25.84 -4.46 -10.04
C PRO A 7 -24.44 -4.67 -9.46
N GLU A 8 -23.96 -5.91 -9.49
CA GLU A 8 -22.60 -6.26 -9.06
C GLU A 8 -22.29 -5.81 -7.61
N LEU A 9 -23.32 -5.73 -6.75
CA LEU A 9 -23.21 -5.28 -5.35
C LEU A 9 -22.11 -6.01 -4.58
N GLU A 10 -22.13 -7.35 -4.64
CA GLU A 10 -21.18 -8.21 -3.95
C GLU A 10 -19.73 -7.88 -4.35
N GLN A 11 -19.45 -7.85 -5.66
CA GLN A 11 -18.12 -7.55 -6.17
C GLN A 11 -17.67 -6.13 -5.81
N THR A 12 -18.52 -5.15 -6.06
CA THR A 12 -18.19 -3.73 -5.91
C THR A 12 -17.90 -3.39 -4.45
N VAL A 13 -18.81 -3.75 -3.53
CA VAL A 13 -18.60 -3.52 -2.10
C VAL A 13 -17.38 -4.30 -1.60
N GLY A 14 -17.18 -5.53 -2.07
CA GLY A 14 -16.02 -6.33 -1.70
C GLY A 14 -14.70 -5.66 -2.07
N ASP A 15 -14.59 -5.16 -3.29
CA ASP A 15 -13.40 -4.44 -3.74
C ASP A 15 -13.20 -3.12 -3.00
N LEU A 16 -14.27 -2.35 -2.70
CA LEU A 16 -14.19 -1.11 -1.94
C LEU A 16 -13.75 -1.32 -0.49
N VAL A 17 -14.24 -2.38 0.17
CA VAL A 17 -13.90 -2.68 1.57
C VAL A 17 -12.47 -3.21 1.68
N LEU A 18 -12.01 -4.03 0.72
CA LEU A 18 -10.62 -4.46 0.64
C LEU A 18 -9.67 -3.27 0.45
N ASP A 19 -10.04 -2.30 -0.40
CA ASP A 19 -9.26 -1.08 -0.58
C ASP A 19 -9.25 -0.25 0.71
N LEU A 20 -10.42 -0.13 1.38
CA LEU A 20 -10.54 0.56 2.65
C LEU A 20 -9.62 -0.05 3.71
N MET A 21 -9.58 -1.38 3.85
CA MET A 21 -8.68 -2.05 4.79
C MET A 21 -7.19 -1.76 4.53
N ARG A 22 -6.81 -1.61 3.25
CA ARG A 22 -5.44 -1.24 2.86
C ARG A 22 -5.12 0.23 3.08
N ALA A 23 -6.13 1.09 3.17
CA ALA A 23 -5.95 2.53 3.33
C ALA A 23 -5.14 2.89 4.58
N ARG A 24 -5.16 2.06 5.62
CA ARG A 24 -4.27 2.23 6.80
C ARG A 24 -2.79 2.16 6.42
N ASP A 25 -2.41 1.19 5.59
CA ASP A 25 -1.03 0.97 5.17
C ASP A 25 -0.63 1.91 4.02
N GLU A 26 -1.58 2.23 3.13
CA GLU A 26 -1.37 3.08 1.95
C GLU A 26 -1.39 4.58 2.29
N HIS A 27 -2.17 5.00 3.30
CA HIS A 27 -2.37 6.39 3.72
C HIS A 27 -2.26 6.56 5.25
N PRO A 28 -1.14 6.17 5.89
CA PRO A 28 -0.95 6.27 7.34
C PRO A 28 -1.00 7.72 7.86
N GLU A 29 -0.84 8.71 6.98
CA GLU A 29 -1.00 10.13 7.28
C GLU A 29 -2.48 10.58 7.40
N LEU A 30 -3.43 9.78 6.92
CA LEU A 30 -4.87 10.09 6.94
C LEU A 30 -5.68 9.13 7.83
N VAL A 31 -5.30 7.86 7.91
CA VAL A 31 -6.03 6.83 8.68
C VAL A 31 -5.19 6.43 9.89
N LEU A 32 -5.71 6.65 11.10
CA LEU A 32 -5.01 6.35 12.37
C LEU A 32 -3.62 7.02 12.47
N SER A 33 -3.43 8.16 11.80
CA SER A 33 -2.22 8.98 11.90
C SER A 33 -1.92 9.30 13.37
N PRO A 34 -0.64 9.36 13.80
CA PRO A 34 -0.30 9.64 15.20
C PRO A 34 -1.11 10.81 15.74
N PRO A 35 -1.70 10.68 16.95
CA PRO A 35 -2.68 11.63 17.45
C PRO A 35 -2.10 13.03 17.69
N GLN A 36 -0.78 13.20 17.62
CA GLN A 36 -0.11 14.47 17.80
C GLN A 36 1.00 14.59 16.76
N ASP A 37 0.99 15.69 16.00
CA ASP A 37 2.11 16.08 15.13
C ASP A 37 3.31 16.57 15.97
N ALA A 38 4.40 16.99 15.31
CA ALA A 38 5.59 17.50 16.00
C ALA A 38 5.35 18.75 16.87
N ARG A 39 4.16 19.36 16.80
CA ARG A 39 3.71 20.50 17.60
C ARG A 39 2.71 20.11 18.69
N GLY A 40 2.35 18.83 18.79
CA GLY A 40 1.34 18.34 19.72
C GLY A 40 -0.11 18.46 19.21
N GLU A 41 -0.32 18.78 17.92
CA GLU A 41 -1.63 19.04 17.34
C GLU A 41 -2.17 17.80 16.59
N VAL A 42 -3.45 17.49 16.78
CA VAL A 42 -4.14 16.41 16.06
C VAL A 42 -4.51 16.92 14.66
N SER A 43 -4.16 16.19 13.59
CA SER A 43 -4.63 16.53 12.25
C SER A 43 -6.16 16.39 12.16
N SER A 44 -6.87 17.52 12.01
CA SER A 44 -8.34 17.52 11.88
C SER A 44 -8.81 16.68 10.69
N ASN A 45 -8.02 16.61 9.62
CA ASN A 45 -8.33 15.78 8.47
C ASN A 45 -8.19 14.29 8.78
N ALA A 46 -7.14 13.88 9.50
CA ALA A 46 -6.94 12.50 9.87
C ALA A 46 -8.04 11.99 10.81
N VAL A 47 -8.46 12.82 11.78
CA VAL A 47 -9.57 12.48 12.70
C VAL A 47 -10.87 12.28 11.93
N ARG A 48 -11.19 13.19 11.03
CA ARG A 48 -12.40 13.10 10.21
C ARG A 48 -12.38 11.88 9.30
N VAL A 49 -11.29 11.62 8.59
CA VAL A 49 -11.17 10.43 7.73
C VAL A 49 -11.25 9.16 8.55
N THR A 50 -10.55 9.09 9.69
CA THR A 50 -10.58 7.93 10.59
C THR A 50 -11.98 7.69 11.14
N GLN A 51 -12.74 8.75 11.49
CA GLN A 51 -14.12 8.61 11.95
C GLN A 51 -15.01 8.01 10.84
N HIS A 52 -14.89 8.52 9.61
CA HIS A 52 -15.63 8.00 8.47
C HIS A 52 -15.23 6.56 8.13
N TYR A 53 -13.94 6.23 8.21
CA TYR A 53 -13.38 4.89 8.05
C TYR A 53 -14.01 3.91 9.05
N THR A 54 -14.04 4.28 10.34
CA THR A 54 -14.67 3.49 11.40
C THR A 54 -16.14 3.23 11.12
N VAL A 55 -16.92 4.27 10.77
CA VAL A 55 -18.35 4.12 10.49
C VAL A 55 -18.59 3.26 9.25
N ALA A 56 -17.73 3.35 8.24
CA ALA A 56 -17.83 2.51 7.05
C ALA A 56 -17.54 1.02 7.35
N LEU A 57 -16.56 0.71 8.20
CA LEU A 57 -16.31 -0.67 8.64
C LEU A 57 -17.48 -1.23 9.48
N LEU A 58 -18.05 -0.41 10.38
CA LEU A 58 -19.26 -0.78 11.12
C LEU A 58 -20.46 -1.02 10.16
N ALA A 59 -20.62 -0.17 9.14
CA ALA A 59 -21.65 -0.34 8.12
C ALA A 59 -21.42 -1.60 7.27
N TYR A 60 -20.17 -1.95 6.99
CA TYR A 60 -19.85 -3.22 6.37
C TYR A 60 -20.26 -4.39 7.27
N GLY A 61 -20.08 -4.28 8.58
CA GLY A 61 -20.50 -5.29 9.54
C GLY A 61 -19.38 -5.77 10.45
N PHE A 62 -18.27 -5.01 10.54
CA PHE A 62 -17.24 -5.29 11.53
C PHE A 62 -17.79 -5.03 12.94
N SER A 63 -17.36 -5.84 13.89
CA SER A 63 -17.66 -5.65 15.30
C SER A 63 -16.55 -4.87 15.99
N ALA A 64 -16.90 -4.11 17.04
CA ALA A 64 -15.96 -3.23 17.74
C ALA A 64 -14.77 -3.97 18.38
N ASP A 65 -14.90 -5.29 18.58
CA ASP A 65 -13.86 -6.19 19.08
C ASP A 65 -12.98 -6.79 17.97
N GLN A 66 -13.17 -6.47 16.70
CA GLN A 66 -12.21 -6.82 15.65
C GLN A 66 -10.97 -5.92 15.73
N LEU A 67 -9.82 -6.42 15.26
CA LEU A 67 -8.52 -5.77 15.46
C LEU A 67 -8.52 -4.32 14.93
N GLU A 68 -9.04 -4.13 13.73
CA GLU A 68 -9.09 -2.85 13.03
C GLU A 68 -9.90 -1.79 13.80
N LEU A 69 -11.03 -2.21 14.39
CA LEU A 69 -11.89 -1.33 15.17
C LEU A 69 -11.41 -1.16 16.62
N ARG A 70 -10.72 -2.16 17.19
CA ARG A 70 -10.05 -2.03 18.50
C ARG A 70 -8.96 -0.98 18.47
N GLU A 71 -8.11 -1.00 17.43
CA GLU A 71 -7.06 -0.01 17.25
C GLU A 71 -7.63 1.39 17.05
N ALA A 72 -8.71 1.53 16.27
CA ALA A 72 -9.42 2.80 16.15
C ALA A 72 -9.98 3.27 17.49
N ALA A 73 -10.55 2.36 18.29
CA ALA A 73 -11.07 2.67 19.62
C ALA A 73 -9.96 3.18 20.55
N ASP A 74 -8.80 2.50 20.57
CA ASP A 74 -7.63 2.92 21.35
C ASP A 74 -7.09 4.27 20.89
N TRP A 75 -7.04 4.49 19.57
CA TRP A 75 -6.60 5.75 18.98
C TRP A 75 -7.51 6.91 19.36
N PHE A 76 -8.83 6.73 19.24
CA PHE A 76 -9.81 7.74 19.64
C PHE A 76 -9.83 7.97 21.15
N ALA A 77 -9.52 6.94 21.95
CA ALA A 77 -9.45 7.00 23.42
C ALA A 77 -8.16 7.62 23.96
N SER A 78 -7.22 8.02 23.10
CA SER A 78 -6.07 8.83 23.51
C SER A 78 -6.52 10.03 24.37
N PRO A 79 -5.74 10.47 25.38
CA PRO A 79 -6.20 11.50 26.30
C PRO A 79 -6.68 12.74 25.56
N PHE A 80 -7.91 13.17 25.87
CA PHE A 80 -8.36 14.49 25.47
C PHE A 80 -7.46 15.54 26.15
N PRO A 81 -7.16 16.69 25.51
CA PRO A 81 -6.36 17.75 26.12
C PRO A 81 -6.82 18.03 27.56
N SER A 82 -5.87 18.02 28.50
CA SER A 82 -6.09 17.97 29.96
C SER A 82 -6.78 19.19 30.58
N ASP A 83 -7.02 20.25 29.81
CA ASP A 83 -7.81 21.38 30.28
C ASP A 83 -9.30 21.02 30.30
N LEU A 84 -9.83 20.74 31.50
CA LEU A 84 -11.26 20.61 31.81
C LEU A 84 -12.12 21.82 31.37
N HIS A 85 -11.49 22.92 30.97
CA HIS A 85 -12.12 24.14 30.47
C HIS A 85 -11.99 24.33 28.95
N LYS A 86 -11.35 23.40 28.23
CA LYS A 86 -11.21 23.50 26.78
C LYS A 86 -12.51 23.11 26.11
N ARG A 87 -13.05 24.07 25.33
CA ARG A 87 -14.24 23.90 24.49
C ARG A 87 -14.08 22.70 23.58
N ILE A 88 -15.16 21.94 23.39
CA ILE A 88 -15.26 20.87 22.40
C ILE A 88 -15.27 21.50 21.02
N ASP A 89 -14.33 21.10 20.18
CA ASP A 89 -14.20 21.54 18.80
C ASP A 89 -14.65 20.42 17.82
N PRO A 90 -14.62 20.62 16.49
CA PRO A 90 -15.05 19.60 15.54
C PRO A 90 -14.17 18.34 15.57
N VAL A 91 -12.91 18.45 16.00
CA VAL A 91 -12.02 17.30 16.16
C VAL A 91 -12.51 16.44 17.31
N GLU A 92 -12.74 17.04 18.47
CA GLU A 92 -13.26 16.36 19.65
C GLU A 92 -14.65 15.77 19.42
N MET A 93 -15.53 16.45 18.68
CA MET A 93 -16.84 15.90 18.30
C MET A 93 -16.74 14.63 17.45
N ASN A 94 -15.88 14.61 16.43
CA ASN A 94 -15.68 13.41 15.61
C ASN A 94 -15.14 12.24 16.45
N ARG A 95 -14.22 12.52 17.38
CA ARG A 95 -13.67 11.50 18.28
C ARG A 95 -14.74 10.96 19.23
N LEU A 96 -15.56 11.84 19.82
CA LEU A 96 -16.65 11.47 20.72
C LEU A 96 -17.71 10.62 20.01
N GLU A 97 -18.12 11.01 18.80
CA GLU A 97 -19.06 10.25 17.97
C GLU A 97 -18.53 8.84 17.65
N ALA A 98 -17.24 8.72 17.32
CA ALA A 98 -16.60 7.42 17.06
C ALA A 98 -16.51 6.56 18.34
N LEU A 99 -16.12 7.13 19.48
CA LEU A 99 -16.03 6.41 20.74
C LEU A 99 -17.38 5.89 21.22
N LEU A 100 -18.46 6.64 21.03
CA LEU A 100 -19.79 6.15 21.37
C LEU A 100 -20.15 4.87 20.61
N SER A 101 -19.72 4.74 19.35
CA SER A 101 -19.93 3.52 18.54
C SER A 101 -19.00 2.37 18.91
N LEU A 102 -17.76 2.66 19.35
CA LEU A 102 -16.72 1.64 19.55
C LEU A 102 -16.52 1.22 21.00
N ARG A 103 -16.49 2.19 21.92
CA ARG A 103 -16.17 2.02 23.35
C ARG A 103 -16.90 3.10 24.17
N PRO A 104 -18.23 3.03 24.30
CA PRO A 104 -19.03 4.05 24.99
C PRO A 104 -18.70 4.17 26.48
N THR A 105 -18.09 3.13 27.07
CA THR A 105 -17.65 3.07 28.48
C THR A 105 -16.25 3.65 28.70
N SER A 106 -15.59 4.21 27.67
CA SER A 106 -14.30 4.88 27.83
C SER A 106 -14.41 6.01 28.85
N GLU A 107 -13.41 6.14 29.74
CA GLU A 107 -13.38 7.15 30.80
C GLU A 107 -13.50 8.58 30.27
N SER A 108 -13.11 8.80 29.01
CA SER A 108 -13.17 10.09 28.33
C SER A 108 -14.56 10.50 27.83
N VAL A 109 -15.52 9.56 27.71
CA VAL A 109 -16.82 9.83 27.08
C VAL A 109 -17.72 10.65 27.98
N MET A 110 -17.89 10.24 29.25
CA MET A 110 -18.80 10.91 30.18
C MET A 110 -18.45 12.39 30.40
N PRO A 111 -17.18 12.76 30.72
CA PRO A 111 -16.83 14.15 30.95
C PRO A 111 -17.03 15.03 29.70
N ARG A 112 -16.82 14.46 28.50
CA ARG A 112 -17.04 15.19 27.24
C ARG A 112 -18.52 15.36 26.92
N LEU A 113 -19.38 14.40 27.21
CA LEU A 113 -20.83 14.60 27.08
C LEU A 113 -21.35 15.69 28.04
N GLU A 114 -20.86 15.73 29.28
CA GLU A 114 -21.20 16.79 30.24
C GLU A 114 -20.76 18.17 29.77
N GLN A 115 -19.53 18.27 29.25
CA GLN A 115 -19.00 19.51 28.68
C GLN A 115 -19.82 19.96 27.46
N LEU A 116 -20.16 19.03 26.57
CA LEU A 116 -20.97 19.28 25.38
C LEU A 116 -22.35 19.85 25.74
N ALA A 117 -22.99 19.31 26.78
CA ALA A 117 -24.30 19.77 27.23
C ALA A 117 -24.29 21.23 27.74
N ARG A 118 -23.16 21.68 28.30
CA ARG A 118 -22.96 23.03 28.88
C ARG A 118 -22.45 24.06 27.86
N GLN A 119 -21.93 23.61 26.71
CA GLN A 119 -21.27 24.47 25.74
C GLN A 119 -22.29 25.15 24.81
N ARG A 120 -22.78 26.32 25.24
CA ARG A 120 -23.84 27.10 24.59
C ARG A 120 -23.40 28.48 24.13
N MET A 121 -24.08 28.99 23.11
CA MET A 121 -24.08 30.40 22.67
C MET A 121 -25.11 31.22 23.48
N ALA A 122 -25.10 32.54 23.29
CA ALA A 122 -26.04 33.45 23.97
C ALA A 122 -27.51 33.24 23.57
N ASP A 123 -27.76 32.68 22.38
CA ASP A 123 -29.08 32.34 21.84
C ASP A 123 -29.47 30.86 22.07
N ASP A 124 -28.76 30.19 23.00
CA ASP A 124 -28.97 28.83 23.48
C ASP A 124 -28.62 27.70 22.47
N TYR A 125 -28.11 28.05 21.28
CA TYR A 125 -27.54 27.06 20.35
C TYR A 125 -26.25 26.48 20.92
N PHE A 126 -25.92 25.25 20.55
CA PHE A 126 -24.62 24.66 20.89
C PHE A 126 -23.52 25.30 20.06
N ASP A 127 -22.34 25.46 20.65
CA ASP A 127 -21.18 26.09 20.00
C ASP A 127 -20.05 25.07 19.87
N ILE A 128 -19.78 24.53 18.68
CA ILE A 128 -18.67 23.61 18.41
C ILE A 128 -17.61 24.30 17.53
N GLY A 129 -17.85 25.55 17.11
CA GLY A 129 -17.01 26.29 16.17
C GLY A 129 -17.47 26.22 14.71
N GLY A 130 -18.69 25.75 14.45
CA GLY A 130 -19.32 25.71 13.14
C GLY A 130 -20.54 26.65 13.02
N ALA A 131 -21.50 26.27 12.16
CA ALA A 131 -22.74 27.02 12.01
C ALA A 131 -23.72 26.64 13.14
N PRO A 132 -24.34 27.58 13.87
CA PRO A 132 -25.09 27.28 15.10
C PRO A 132 -26.16 26.20 14.95
N ALA A 133 -26.90 26.22 13.83
CA ALA A 133 -27.93 25.22 13.54
C ALA A 133 -27.36 23.82 13.28
N PHE A 134 -26.21 23.73 12.61
CA PHE A 134 -25.51 22.47 12.35
C PHE A 134 -24.87 21.92 13.63
N ASP A 135 -24.19 22.77 14.40
CA ASP A 135 -23.55 22.38 15.66
C ASP A 135 -24.57 21.83 16.66
N THR A 136 -25.74 22.47 16.72
CA THR A 136 -26.87 21.99 17.52
C THR A 136 -27.39 20.65 17.00
N LEU A 137 -27.56 20.51 15.69
CA LEU A 137 -28.00 19.25 15.08
C LEU A 137 -27.02 18.10 15.33
N TRP A 138 -25.72 18.34 15.17
CA TRP A 138 -24.67 17.35 15.43
C TRP A 138 -24.64 16.97 16.91
N THR A 139 -24.82 17.94 17.80
CA THR A 139 -24.92 17.66 19.24
C THR A 139 -26.12 16.79 19.58
N ILE A 140 -27.30 17.07 19.01
CA ILE A 140 -28.50 16.23 19.22
C ILE A 140 -28.24 14.81 18.73
N LYS A 141 -27.56 14.63 17.58
CA LYS A 141 -27.16 13.32 17.06
C LYS A 141 -26.28 12.56 18.05
N VAL A 142 -25.23 13.20 18.57
CA VAL A 142 -24.30 12.61 19.55
C VAL A 142 -25.02 12.25 20.86
N MET A 143 -25.92 13.11 21.34
CA MET A 143 -26.70 12.84 22.56
C MET A 143 -27.73 11.71 22.36
N ALA A 144 -28.37 11.63 21.19
CA ALA A 144 -29.26 10.52 20.85
C ALA A 144 -28.49 9.19 20.77
N GLN A 145 -27.30 9.20 20.16
CA GLN A 145 -26.42 8.04 20.14
C GLN A 145 -25.98 7.62 21.56
N ALA A 146 -25.62 8.58 22.43
CA ALA A 146 -25.29 8.29 23.83
C ALA A 146 -26.48 7.70 24.61
N ARG A 147 -27.71 8.14 24.30
CA ARG A 147 -28.94 7.53 24.86
C ARG A 147 -29.06 6.08 24.43
N ASP A 148 -28.87 5.78 23.15
CA ASP A 148 -28.99 4.42 22.61
C ASP A 148 -27.95 3.47 23.19
N MET A 149 -26.75 3.98 23.42
CA MET A 149 -25.66 3.27 24.09
C MET A 149 -25.80 3.24 25.63
N LYS A 150 -26.87 3.83 26.18
CA LYS A 150 -27.18 3.89 27.62
C LYS A 150 -26.10 4.55 28.49
N VAL A 151 -25.39 5.53 27.92
CA VAL A 151 -24.35 6.32 28.60
C VAL A 151 -24.68 7.81 28.71
N LEU A 152 -25.89 8.23 28.31
CA LEU A 152 -26.34 9.62 28.47
C LEU A 152 -26.54 10.01 29.95
N ASN A 153 -26.81 9.04 30.84
CA ASN A 153 -26.83 9.20 32.30
C ASN A 153 -27.53 10.47 32.85
N GLY A 154 -28.63 10.89 32.23
CA GLY A 154 -29.39 12.06 32.67
C GLY A 154 -28.76 13.42 32.35
N ILE A 155 -27.66 13.46 31.59
CA ILE A 155 -27.02 14.70 31.12
C ILE A 155 -28.01 15.57 30.33
N MET A 156 -28.89 14.94 29.56
CA MET A 156 -29.99 15.60 28.87
C MET A 156 -31.26 14.75 28.98
N SER A 157 -32.38 15.39 29.28
CA SER A 157 -33.68 14.69 29.34
C SER A 157 -34.17 14.30 27.95
N GLU A 158 -34.97 13.23 27.86
CA GLU A 158 -35.60 12.85 26.58
C GLU A 158 -36.47 13.95 25.99
N ASP A 159 -37.20 14.68 26.83
CA ASP A 159 -38.08 15.75 26.37
C ASP A 159 -37.28 16.92 25.80
N THR A 160 -36.16 17.28 26.44
CA THR A 160 -35.22 18.26 25.90
C THR A 160 -34.66 17.83 24.54
N LEU A 161 -34.25 16.55 24.38
CA LEU A 161 -33.79 16.03 23.10
C LEU A 161 -34.86 16.14 22.00
N ARG A 162 -36.10 15.78 22.35
CA ARG A 162 -37.25 15.82 21.44
C ARG A 162 -37.61 17.25 21.01
N GLU A 163 -37.58 18.20 21.94
CA GLU A 163 -37.83 19.62 21.68
C GLU A 163 -36.78 20.19 20.72
N TRP A 164 -35.50 19.93 21.00
CA TRP A 164 -34.41 20.36 20.14
C TRP A 164 -34.47 19.74 18.75
N ALA A 165 -34.75 18.44 18.64
CA ALA A 165 -34.93 17.78 17.35
C ALA A 165 -36.12 18.38 16.56
N ALA A 166 -37.22 18.74 17.23
CA ALA A 166 -38.36 19.39 16.57
C ALA A 166 -37.98 20.79 16.06
N ARG A 167 -37.28 21.59 16.87
CA ARG A 167 -36.80 22.93 16.49
C ARG A 167 -35.84 22.87 15.30
N MET A 168 -34.93 21.90 15.27
CA MET A 168 -33.93 21.79 14.21
C MET A 168 -34.49 21.43 12.84
N VAL A 169 -35.67 20.79 12.76
CA VAL A 169 -36.35 20.56 11.47
C VAL A 169 -36.74 21.89 10.80
N GLU A 170 -37.05 22.93 11.58
CA GLU A 170 -37.53 24.20 11.04
C GLU A 170 -36.39 25.16 10.64
N VAL A 171 -35.25 25.05 11.32
CA VAL A 171 -34.10 25.96 11.16
C VAL A 171 -33.13 25.48 10.08
N ASN A 172 -33.03 24.18 9.83
CA ASN A 172 -32.07 23.64 8.86
C ASN A 172 -32.59 23.75 7.42
N HIS A 173 -31.77 24.34 6.55
CA HIS A 173 -32.17 24.59 5.15
C HIS A 173 -31.35 23.81 4.12
N ARG A 174 -30.14 23.34 4.48
CA ARG A 174 -29.32 22.48 3.62
C ARG A 174 -29.90 21.08 3.61
N ASP A 175 -29.87 20.42 2.46
CA ASP A 175 -30.55 19.15 2.23
C ASP A 175 -30.09 18.04 3.20
N LYS A 176 -28.79 17.86 3.35
CA LYS A 176 -28.18 16.86 4.25
C LYS A 176 -28.51 17.10 5.73
N ASP A 177 -28.54 18.37 6.16
CA ASP A 177 -28.84 18.75 7.55
C ASP A 177 -30.34 18.57 7.83
N LEU A 178 -31.19 18.92 6.87
CA LEU A 178 -32.64 18.70 6.96
C LEU A 178 -32.98 17.20 7.03
N ALA A 179 -32.32 16.37 6.23
CA ALA A 179 -32.51 14.92 6.25
C ALA A 179 -32.17 14.32 7.62
N LEU A 180 -31.03 14.70 8.21
CA LEU A 180 -30.67 14.27 9.57
C LEU A 180 -31.67 14.79 10.61
N ALA A 181 -32.12 16.05 10.51
CA ALA A 181 -33.10 16.60 11.45
C ALA A 181 -34.44 15.84 11.39
N LEU A 182 -34.91 15.49 10.19
CA LEU A 182 -36.12 14.67 10.00
C LEU A 182 -35.92 13.26 10.57
N HIS A 183 -34.76 12.65 10.31
CA HIS A 183 -34.44 11.32 10.84
C HIS A 183 -34.44 11.31 12.38
N LEU A 184 -33.68 12.19 13.02
CA LEU A 184 -33.65 12.32 14.48
C LEU A 184 -35.04 12.62 15.05
N ARG A 185 -35.80 13.51 14.42
CA ARG A 185 -37.17 13.83 14.87
C ARG A 185 -38.10 12.62 14.78
N TYR A 186 -37.95 11.79 13.76
CA TYR A 186 -38.71 10.55 13.60
C TYR A 186 -38.26 9.52 14.65
N GLU A 187 -36.97 9.30 14.81
CA GLU A 187 -36.38 8.34 15.75
C GLU A 187 -36.80 8.63 17.21
N LEU A 188 -36.78 9.90 17.64
CA LEU A 188 -37.11 10.29 19.02
C LEU A 188 -38.60 10.22 19.40
N LYS A 189 -39.51 10.16 18.41
CA LYS A 189 -40.97 10.31 18.60
C LYS A 189 -41.82 9.34 17.77
N ALA A 190 -41.19 8.49 16.97
CA ALA A 190 -41.78 7.56 16.00
C ALA A 190 -42.75 8.17 14.96
N LYS A 191 -42.79 9.50 14.81
CA LYS A 191 -43.63 10.18 13.80
C LYS A 191 -43.21 11.61 13.51
N LEU A 192 -43.33 12.03 12.26
CA LEU A 192 -43.32 13.43 11.81
C LEU A 192 -44.74 14.01 11.83
N THR A 193 -44.89 15.31 12.11
CA THR A 193 -46.20 15.97 12.01
C THR A 193 -46.65 16.12 10.55
N PRO A 194 -47.95 16.19 10.24
CA PRO A 194 -48.43 16.38 8.87
C PRO A 194 -47.83 17.62 8.18
N THR A 195 -47.65 18.71 8.94
CA THR A 195 -47.01 19.93 8.45
C THR A 195 -45.54 19.69 8.08
N GLN A 196 -44.79 18.95 8.90
CA GLN A 196 -43.38 18.64 8.62
C GLN A 196 -43.25 17.70 7.41
N GLN A 197 -44.14 16.72 7.28
CA GLN A 197 -44.20 15.85 6.10
C GLN A 197 -44.44 16.68 4.85
N LYS A 198 -45.54 17.45 4.81
CA LYS A 198 -45.89 18.27 3.65
C LYS A 198 -44.83 19.33 3.32
N LYS A 199 -44.20 19.94 4.32
CA LYS A 199 -43.27 21.05 4.08
C LYS A 199 -41.85 20.59 3.78
N TYR A 200 -41.34 19.60 4.50
CA TYR A 200 -39.90 19.28 4.50
C TYR A 200 -39.58 17.96 3.80
N VAL A 201 -40.43 16.95 3.93
CA VAL A 201 -40.28 15.71 3.14
C VAL A 201 -40.55 15.99 1.66
N GLU A 202 -41.65 16.65 1.33
CA GLU A 202 -41.95 17.05 -0.06
C GLU A 202 -40.87 18.00 -0.61
N LYS A 203 -40.26 18.85 0.22
CA LYS A 203 -39.13 19.69 -0.21
C LYS A 203 -37.95 18.84 -0.69
N LEU A 204 -37.53 17.82 0.06
CA LEU A 204 -36.42 16.95 -0.35
C LEU A 204 -36.75 16.16 -1.64
N ILE A 205 -38.00 15.72 -1.79
CA ILE A 205 -38.49 15.07 -3.03
C ILE A 205 -38.40 16.03 -4.21
N ASN A 206 -38.99 17.22 -4.08
CA ASN A 206 -39.02 18.24 -5.13
C ASN A 206 -37.60 18.66 -5.54
N ILE A 207 -36.66 18.76 -4.60
CA ILE A 207 -35.25 19.08 -4.90
C ILE A 207 -34.65 17.98 -5.78
N ALA A 208 -34.80 16.71 -5.41
CA ALA A 208 -34.27 15.59 -6.17
C ALA A 208 -34.87 15.52 -7.59
N GLU A 209 -36.17 15.80 -7.73
CA GLU A 209 -36.83 15.84 -9.04
C GLU A 209 -36.28 16.95 -9.93
N GLN A 210 -36.00 18.13 -9.37
CA GLN A 210 -35.47 19.29 -10.09
C GLN A 210 -33.97 19.22 -10.39
N SER A 211 -33.21 18.45 -9.62
CA SER A 211 -31.76 18.31 -9.73
C SER A 211 -31.31 17.07 -10.50
N GLY A 212 -32.25 16.26 -11.00
CA GLY A 212 -31.94 15.03 -11.72
C GLY A 212 -31.58 13.84 -10.83
N GLY A 213 -31.92 13.90 -9.53
CA GLY A 213 -31.77 12.81 -8.57
C GLY A 213 -30.70 13.03 -7.50
N PHE A 214 -30.19 14.25 -7.31
CA PHE A 214 -29.10 14.53 -6.37
C PHE A 214 -29.42 15.67 -5.40
N TRP A 215 -28.76 15.68 -4.24
CA TRP A 215 -28.88 16.77 -3.26
C TRP A 215 -27.56 17.54 -3.15
N GLY A 216 -27.64 18.83 -2.82
CA GLY A 216 -26.45 19.70 -2.76
C GLY A 216 -25.88 20.12 -4.11
N LEU A 217 -26.62 19.95 -5.22
CA LEU A 217 -26.24 20.42 -6.55
C LEU A 217 -26.48 21.93 -6.69
N ALA A 218 -25.46 22.68 -7.12
CA ALA A 218 -25.62 24.09 -7.50
C ALA A 218 -26.40 24.22 -8.83
N GLN A 219 -27.18 25.29 -9.01
CA GLN A 219 -28.11 25.42 -10.14
C GLN A 219 -27.44 25.40 -11.53
N ASP A 220 -26.17 25.80 -11.60
CA ASP A 220 -25.30 25.83 -12.77
C ASP A 220 -24.73 24.46 -13.17
N MET A 221 -24.92 23.43 -12.35
CA MET A 221 -24.26 22.12 -12.49
C MET A 221 -25.18 21.00 -12.96
N ARG A 222 -26.37 21.33 -13.48
CA ARG A 222 -27.33 20.34 -14.02
C ARG A 222 -26.74 19.43 -15.10
N GLY A 223 -25.80 19.95 -15.91
CA GLY A 223 -25.11 19.17 -16.93
C GLY A 223 -24.37 17.94 -16.37
N LEU A 224 -23.88 18.00 -15.12
CA LEU A 224 -23.24 16.84 -14.48
C LEU A 224 -24.25 15.73 -14.18
N ALA A 225 -25.43 16.06 -13.66
CA ALA A 225 -26.48 15.09 -13.38
C ALA A 225 -26.96 14.42 -14.69
N GLU A 226 -27.06 15.18 -15.78
CA GLU A 226 -27.37 14.66 -17.12
C GLU A 226 -26.29 13.72 -17.65
N ASN A 227 -25.00 14.07 -17.47
CA ASN A 227 -23.88 13.21 -17.88
C ASN A 227 -23.83 11.90 -17.10
N MET A 228 -24.14 11.94 -15.79
CA MET A 228 -24.28 10.73 -14.96
C MET A 228 -25.43 9.85 -15.43
N GLN A 229 -26.59 10.45 -15.74
CA GLN A 229 -27.74 9.71 -16.29
C GLN A 229 -27.43 9.02 -17.62
N ARG A 230 -26.55 9.62 -18.44
CA ARG A 230 -26.11 9.04 -19.72
C ARG A 230 -24.95 8.03 -19.58
N GLY A 231 -24.40 7.85 -18.37
CA GLY A 231 -23.20 7.02 -18.16
C GLY A 231 -21.95 7.58 -18.85
N GLN A 232 -21.90 8.89 -19.08
CA GLN A 232 -20.83 9.57 -19.83
C GLN A 232 -19.87 10.34 -18.93
N LEU A 233 -19.98 10.20 -17.61
CA LEU A 233 -19.16 10.94 -16.65
C LEU A 233 -17.69 10.50 -16.76
N THR A 234 -16.80 11.43 -17.09
CA THR A 234 -15.35 11.21 -17.11
C THR A 234 -14.64 12.12 -16.09
N ALA A 235 -13.42 11.74 -15.70
CA ALA A 235 -12.60 12.53 -14.79
C ALA A 235 -12.32 13.95 -15.31
N ASP A 236 -12.17 14.10 -16.63
CA ASP A 236 -11.92 15.39 -17.29
C ASP A 236 -13.13 16.33 -17.18
N GLN A 237 -14.35 15.78 -17.30
CA GLN A 237 -15.59 16.57 -17.22
C GLN A 237 -15.85 17.16 -15.83
N ILE A 238 -15.29 16.54 -14.78
CA ILE A 238 -15.44 17.02 -13.40
C ILE A 238 -14.18 17.69 -12.86
N ALA A 239 -13.10 17.78 -13.64
CA ALA A 239 -11.81 18.26 -13.15
C ALA A 239 -11.91 19.67 -12.54
N ASP A 240 -12.58 20.58 -13.23
CA ASP A 240 -12.77 21.99 -12.83
C ASP A 240 -13.82 22.17 -11.72
N HIS A 241 -14.57 21.11 -11.42
CA HIS A 241 -15.74 21.14 -10.54
C HIS A 241 -15.68 20.10 -9.42
N ARG A 242 -14.51 19.50 -9.19
CA ARG A 242 -14.35 18.31 -8.35
C ARG A 242 -14.80 18.52 -6.91
N GLU A 243 -14.56 19.69 -6.34
CA GLU A 243 -15.01 20.02 -4.97
C GLU A 243 -16.54 20.09 -4.86
N ILE A 244 -17.20 20.70 -5.85
CA ILE A 244 -18.66 20.80 -5.91
C ILE A 244 -19.26 19.41 -6.11
N PHE A 245 -18.67 18.62 -7.01
CA PHE A 245 -19.07 17.23 -7.25
C PHE A 245 -18.90 16.37 -6.00
N ARG A 246 -17.79 16.50 -5.26
CA ARG A 246 -17.57 15.85 -3.97
C ARG A 246 -18.67 16.20 -2.97
N GLU A 247 -18.97 17.49 -2.77
CA GLU A 247 -20.01 17.91 -1.82
C GLU A 247 -21.40 17.41 -2.22
N MET A 248 -21.71 17.38 -3.50
CA MET A 248 -22.95 16.81 -4.03
C MET A 248 -23.08 15.31 -3.69
N ILE A 249 -22.03 14.52 -3.96
CA ILE A 249 -22.04 13.07 -3.65
C ILE A 249 -22.12 12.84 -2.14
N ILE A 250 -21.34 13.57 -1.33
CA ILE A 250 -21.42 13.47 0.14
C ILE A 250 -22.83 13.82 0.63
N SER A 251 -23.42 14.92 0.13
CA SER A 251 -24.77 15.33 0.51
C SER A 251 -25.81 14.28 0.11
N THR A 252 -25.70 13.73 -1.09
CA THR A 252 -26.60 12.69 -1.59
C THR A 252 -26.51 11.42 -0.76
N CYS A 253 -25.30 10.90 -0.50
CA CYS A 253 -25.09 9.76 0.39
C CYS A 253 -25.68 9.99 1.79
N TYR A 254 -25.52 11.20 2.34
CA TYR A 254 -26.03 11.54 3.66
C TYR A 254 -27.57 11.64 3.72
N VAL A 255 -28.20 12.15 2.66
CA VAL A 255 -29.66 12.15 2.54
C VAL A 255 -30.19 10.72 2.46
N ILE A 256 -29.55 9.84 1.67
CA ILE A 256 -29.94 8.43 1.57
C ILE A 256 -29.78 7.74 2.93
N GLU A 257 -28.63 7.91 3.59
CA GLU A 257 -28.34 7.37 4.93
C GLU A 257 -29.45 7.67 5.94
N ASN A 258 -29.96 8.92 5.94
CA ASN A 258 -30.91 9.39 6.95
C ASN A 258 -32.39 9.24 6.54
N MET A 259 -32.70 9.21 5.24
CA MET A 259 -34.09 9.11 4.78
C MET A 259 -34.53 7.68 4.46
N MET A 260 -33.61 6.76 4.14
CA MET A 260 -33.97 5.34 3.91
C MET A 260 -34.68 4.69 5.12
N PRO A 261 -34.27 4.93 6.39
CA PRO A 261 -34.99 4.41 7.56
C PRO A 261 -36.44 4.89 7.68
N LEU A 262 -36.80 5.99 7.00
CA LEU A 262 -38.13 6.59 7.05
C LEU A 262 -39.09 6.05 5.98
N VAL A 263 -38.59 5.27 5.00
CA VAL A 263 -39.36 4.81 3.84
C VAL A 263 -40.59 3.98 4.23
N GLU A 264 -40.50 3.15 5.27
CA GLU A 264 -41.64 2.34 5.72
C GLU A 264 -42.83 3.22 6.18
N ALA A 265 -42.54 4.32 6.88
CA ALA A 265 -43.55 5.27 7.34
C ALA A 265 -43.93 6.30 6.27
N TYR A 266 -43.02 6.59 5.33
CA TYR A 266 -43.18 7.60 4.28
C TYR A 266 -42.75 7.04 2.92
N PRO A 267 -43.55 6.14 2.32
CA PRO A 267 -43.17 5.42 1.09
C PRO A 267 -42.95 6.34 -0.12
N GLN A 268 -43.54 7.54 -0.12
CA GLN A 268 -43.40 8.51 -1.20
C GLN A 268 -41.96 9.00 -1.43
N ILE A 269 -41.05 8.79 -0.47
CA ILE A 269 -39.64 9.19 -0.59
C ILE A 269 -38.82 8.11 -1.33
N GLU A 270 -39.27 6.86 -1.32
CA GLU A 270 -38.54 5.73 -1.90
C GLU A 270 -38.11 5.95 -3.37
N PRO A 271 -38.96 6.45 -4.28
CA PRO A 271 -38.59 6.57 -5.69
C PRO A 271 -37.39 7.50 -5.93
N VAL A 272 -37.30 8.61 -5.19
CA VAL A 272 -36.19 9.57 -5.35
C VAL A 272 -34.90 9.06 -4.72
N LEU A 273 -34.97 8.35 -3.58
CA LEU A 273 -33.79 7.75 -2.94
C LEU A 273 -33.22 6.62 -3.78
N ARG A 274 -34.10 5.77 -4.33
CA ARG A 274 -33.72 4.68 -5.24
C ARG A 274 -33.00 5.22 -6.46
N ARG A 275 -33.61 6.18 -7.14
CA ARG A 275 -33.02 6.81 -8.33
C ARG A 275 -31.64 7.41 -8.01
N ALA A 276 -31.50 8.09 -6.89
CA ALA A 276 -30.24 8.69 -6.47
C ALA A 276 -29.14 7.63 -6.24
N MET A 277 -29.47 6.56 -5.52
CA MET A 277 -28.54 5.46 -5.26
C MET A 277 -28.13 4.77 -6.57
N GLU A 278 -29.08 4.43 -7.42
CA GLU A 278 -28.79 3.78 -8.72
C GLU A 278 -27.94 4.66 -9.63
N LEU A 279 -28.24 5.96 -9.72
CA LEU A 279 -27.45 6.89 -10.53
C LEU A 279 -26.02 7.02 -10.03
N TRP A 280 -25.82 7.11 -8.71
CA TRP A 280 -24.46 7.14 -8.15
C TRP A 280 -23.73 5.81 -8.35
N TRP A 281 -24.41 4.70 -8.06
CA TRP A 281 -23.85 3.35 -8.15
C TRP A 281 -23.38 2.99 -9.57
N ASN A 282 -24.18 3.33 -10.58
CA ASN A 282 -23.90 3.04 -11.99
C ASN A 282 -22.66 3.77 -12.52
N VAL A 283 -22.13 4.79 -11.82
CA VAL A 283 -20.90 5.47 -12.23
C VAL A 283 -19.67 4.58 -12.06
N PHE A 284 -19.65 3.71 -11.05
CA PHE A 284 -18.45 2.96 -10.70
C PHE A 284 -18.68 1.46 -10.46
N SER A 285 -19.90 0.94 -10.48
CA SER A 285 -20.17 -0.47 -10.18
C SER A 285 -19.33 -1.43 -11.02
N GLY A 286 -18.95 -2.56 -10.42
CA GLY A 286 -18.24 -3.65 -11.07
C GLY A 286 -16.74 -3.70 -10.78
N SER A 287 -16.03 -4.50 -11.57
CA SER A 287 -14.60 -4.83 -11.38
C SER A 287 -13.63 -3.64 -11.45
N GLY A 288 -14.08 -2.48 -11.93
CA GLY A 288 -13.32 -1.24 -12.06
C GLY A 288 -13.58 -0.20 -10.98
N ALA A 289 -14.45 -0.49 -10.00
CA ALA A 289 -14.96 0.49 -9.02
C ALA A 289 -13.89 1.34 -8.35
N VAL A 290 -12.88 0.69 -7.75
CA VAL A 290 -11.78 1.37 -7.06
C VAL A 290 -11.03 2.29 -8.02
N SER A 291 -10.70 1.81 -9.24
CA SER A 291 -10.01 2.64 -10.23
C SER A 291 -10.83 3.81 -10.74
N THR A 292 -12.14 3.62 -10.94
CA THR A 292 -13.03 4.69 -11.39
C THR A 292 -13.15 5.76 -10.31
N LEU A 293 -13.37 5.37 -9.06
CA LEU A 293 -13.45 6.32 -7.95
C LEU A 293 -12.12 7.06 -7.71
N ARG A 294 -10.97 6.37 -7.80
CA ARG A 294 -9.64 7.03 -7.72
C ARG A 294 -9.39 7.98 -8.89
N ALA A 295 -9.95 7.73 -10.07
CA ALA A 295 -9.85 8.65 -11.20
C ALA A 295 -10.74 9.90 -11.02
N LEU A 296 -11.96 9.72 -10.48
CA LEU A 296 -12.87 10.83 -10.20
C LEU A 296 -12.36 11.69 -9.03
N PHE A 297 -11.79 11.05 -8.00
CA PHE A 297 -11.25 11.67 -6.80
C PHE A 297 -9.78 11.24 -6.59
N PRO A 298 -8.82 11.87 -7.30
CA PRO A 298 -7.40 11.50 -7.20
C PRO A 298 -6.76 11.91 -5.87
N ASN A 299 -7.36 12.85 -5.14
CA ASN A 299 -6.92 13.21 -3.80
C ASN A 299 -7.33 12.10 -2.79
N PRO A 300 -6.38 11.49 -2.05
CA PRO A 300 -6.70 10.40 -1.11
C PRO A 300 -7.72 10.77 -0.03
N TYR A 301 -7.72 12.02 0.45
CA TYR A 301 -8.69 12.48 1.43
C TYR A 301 -10.13 12.44 0.87
N ASP A 302 -10.33 13.00 -0.32
CA ASP A 302 -11.63 13.03 -0.98
C ASP A 302 -12.10 11.62 -1.35
N TYR A 303 -11.19 10.81 -1.88
CA TYR A 303 -11.43 9.41 -2.22
C TYR A 303 -11.95 8.63 -1.01
N LEU A 304 -11.22 8.66 0.11
CA LEU A 304 -11.59 7.91 1.31
C LEU A 304 -12.93 8.39 1.88
N LEU A 305 -13.17 9.70 1.92
CA LEU A 305 -14.46 10.23 2.37
C LEU A 305 -15.63 9.74 1.52
N ILE A 306 -15.47 9.74 0.18
CA ILE A 306 -16.49 9.29 -0.76
C ILE A 306 -16.75 7.79 -0.62
N VAL A 307 -15.70 6.98 -0.55
CA VAL A 307 -15.83 5.52 -0.37
C VAL A 307 -16.55 5.22 0.94
N CYS A 308 -16.11 5.82 2.05
CA CYS A 308 -16.74 5.61 3.36
C CYS A 308 -18.21 6.03 3.35
N ARG A 309 -18.54 7.21 2.83
CA ARG A 309 -19.94 7.67 2.76
C ARG A 309 -20.80 6.82 1.84
N THR A 310 -20.23 6.35 0.74
CA THR A 310 -20.91 5.43 -0.18
C THR A 310 -21.29 4.14 0.55
N LEU A 311 -20.34 3.48 1.23
CA LEU A 311 -20.61 2.23 1.97
C LEU A 311 -21.70 2.41 3.03
N VAL A 312 -21.68 3.51 3.79
CA VAL A 312 -22.70 3.81 4.79
C VAL A 312 -24.08 4.02 4.15
N SER A 313 -24.15 4.77 3.05
CA SER A 313 -25.41 4.99 2.33
C SER A 313 -25.95 3.71 1.68
N VAL A 314 -25.07 2.84 1.15
CA VAL A 314 -25.45 1.54 0.58
C VAL A 314 -25.98 0.61 1.66
N ARG A 315 -25.37 0.60 2.86
CA ARG A 315 -25.89 -0.16 4.02
C ARG A 315 -27.31 0.30 4.39
N ALA A 316 -27.54 1.61 4.44
CA ALA A 316 -28.87 2.15 4.72
C ALA A 316 -29.89 1.80 3.62
N TYR A 317 -29.45 1.82 2.36
CA TYR A 317 -30.29 1.49 1.21
C TYR A 317 -30.69 0.01 1.17
N VAL A 318 -29.73 -0.90 1.39
CA VAL A 318 -29.96 -2.35 1.41
C VAL A 318 -30.67 -2.80 2.70
N GLY A 319 -30.56 -2.02 3.78
CA GLY A 319 -31.25 -2.25 5.05
C GLY A 319 -30.63 -3.35 5.93
N GLN A 320 -29.46 -3.89 5.56
CA GLN A 320 -28.73 -4.91 6.30
C GLN A 320 -27.22 -4.63 6.28
N PRO A 321 -26.43 -5.17 7.25
CA PRO A 321 -24.97 -5.14 7.17
C PRO A 321 -24.46 -5.70 5.85
N LEU A 322 -23.48 -5.03 5.23
CA LEU A 322 -23.02 -5.40 3.89
C LEU A 322 -22.30 -6.75 3.84
N ILE A 323 -21.70 -7.19 4.94
CA ILE A 323 -21.04 -8.50 5.08
C ILE A 323 -22.00 -9.65 4.78
N ASN A 324 -23.31 -9.47 5.02
CA ASN A 324 -24.32 -10.49 4.70
C ASN A 324 -24.45 -10.73 3.18
N TRP A 325 -24.08 -9.75 2.36
CA TRP A 325 -24.12 -9.82 0.90
C TRP A 325 -22.76 -10.19 0.31
N VAL A 326 -21.67 -9.94 1.05
CA VAL A 326 -20.32 -9.89 0.47
C VAL A 326 -19.34 -10.84 1.17
N GLY A 327 -19.71 -11.45 2.28
CA GLY A 327 -18.82 -12.31 3.06
C GLY A 327 -18.13 -13.38 2.22
N MET A 328 -18.85 -14.03 1.29
CA MET A 328 -18.29 -15.04 0.39
C MET A 328 -17.28 -14.49 -0.62
N TYR A 329 -17.57 -13.36 -1.28
CA TYR A 329 -16.64 -12.70 -2.19
C TYR A 329 -15.44 -12.10 -1.47
N PHE A 330 -15.64 -11.47 -0.33
CA PHE A 330 -14.58 -10.90 0.50
C PHE A 330 -13.67 -11.99 1.08
N HIS A 331 -14.22 -13.09 1.61
CA HIS A 331 -13.42 -14.24 2.03
C HIS A 331 -12.75 -14.94 0.84
N ARG A 332 -13.39 -15.04 -0.34
CA ARG A 332 -12.74 -15.54 -1.56
C ARG A 332 -11.64 -14.63 -2.05
N LYS A 333 -11.82 -13.30 -2.05
CA LYS A 333 -10.79 -12.32 -2.44
C LYS A 333 -9.68 -12.22 -1.41
N LEU A 334 -9.96 -12.34 -0.11
CA LEU A 334 -8.93 -12.49 0.91
C LEU A 334 -8.20 -13.81 0.72
N ALA A 335 -8.88 -14.92 0.44
CA ALA A 335 -8.26 -16.20 0.13
C ALA A 335 -7.46 -16.17 -1.19
N LEU A 336 -7.92 -15.43 -2.20
CA LEU A 336 -7.23 -15.19 -3.47
C LEU A 336 -6.09 -14.18 -3.30
N GLN A 337 -6.19 -13.19 -2.43
CA GLN A 337 -5.10 -12.27 -2.09
C GLN A 337 -4.06 -12.97 -1.18
N GLN A 338 -4.49 -13.94 -0.38
CA GLN A 338 -3.65 -14.92 0.30
C GLN A 338 -2.97 -15.91 -0.67
N THR A 339 -3.27 -15.89 -1.98
CA THR A 339 -2.47 -16.63 -2.99
C THR A 339 -1.17 -15.94 -3.42
N ARG A 340 -0.78 -14.86 -2.75
CA ARG A 340 0.64 -14.73 -2.36
C ARG A 340 0.76 -15.09 -0.88
N PRO A 341 0.91 -16.38 -0.55
CA PRO A 341 1.31 -16.72 0.79
C PRO A 341 2.76 -16.26 0.90
N VAL A 342 2.98 -15.17 1.65
CA VAL A 342 3.95 -15.35 2.73
C VAL A 342 3.24 -16.37 3.59
N GLU A 343 3.61 -17.64 3.46
CA GLU A 343 3.05 -18.66 4.34
C GLU A 343 3.19 -18.15 5.77
N PRO A 344 2.16 -18.29 6.62
CA PRO A 344 2.39 -18.10 8.04
C PRO A 344 3.64 -18.93 8.38
N PRO A 345 4.64 -18.34 9.06
CA PRO A 345 5.89 -19.02 9.34
C PRO A 345 5.58 -20.42 9.85
N ASP A 346 6.19 -21.44 9.25
CA ASP A 346 5.99 -22.84 9.60
C ASP A 346 6.53 -23.07 11.02
N THR A 347 5.79 -22.59 12.02
CA THR A 347 6.30 -22.36 13.37
C THR A 347 6.64 -23.70 14.01
N GLU A 348 5.94 -24.76 13.64
CA GLU A 348 6.21 -26.13 14.06
C GLU A 348 7.52 -26.66 13.45
N SER A 349 7.69 -26.60 12.13
CA SER A 349 8.96 -27.05 11.50
C SER A 349 10.14 -26.14 11.86
N ILE A 350 9.93 -24.84 12.09
CA ILE A 350 10.95 -23.90 12.59
C ILE A 350 11.34 -24.25 14.04
N ARG A 351 10.36 -24.53 14.92
CA ARG A 351 10.65 -25.02 16.28
C ARG A 351 11.37 -26.37 16.25
N LEU A 352 10.97 -27.29 15.37
CA LEU A 352 11.61 -28.58 15.23
C LEU A 352 13.06 -28.44 14.72
N ALA A 353 13.28 -27.55 13.76
CA ALA A 353 14.62 -27.18 13.27
C ALA A 353 15.49 -26.63 14.40
N LEU A 354 14.97 -25.69 15.20
CA LEU A 354 15.68 -25.09 16.33
C LEU A 354 15.96 -26.09 17.46
N LYS A 355 14.98 -26.95 17.77
CA LYS A 355 15.09 -28.01 18.80
C LYS A 355 16.14 -29.06 18.40
N ASN A 356 16.18 -29.44 17.13
CA ASN A 356 17.14 -30.40 16.59
C ASN A 356 18.53 -29.78 16.38
N TRP A 357 18.62 -28.48 16.12
CA TRP A 357 19.89 -27.81 15.87
C TRP A 357 20.58 -27.30 17.14
N ILE A 358 19.86 -26.66 18.07
CA ILE A 358 20.46 -26.00 19.26
C ILE A 358 19.72 -26.32 20.59
N ARG A 359 18.65 -27.14 20.61
CA ARG A 359 17.78 -27.33 21.80
C ARG A 359 17.21 -26.00 22.32
N VAL A 360 16.75 -25.16 21.40
CA VAL A 360 16.27 -23.78 21.64
C VAL A 360 14.78 -23.68 21.31
N ASP A 361 14.04 -22.84 22.05
CA ASP A 361 12.64 -22.51 21.81
C ASP A 361 12.46 -21.02 21.45
N LEU A 362 11.25 -20.60 21.10
CA LEU A 362 10.91 -19.26 20.59
C LEU A 362 10.12 -18.43 21.61
N ASP A 363 10.63 -17.24 21.94
CA ASP A 363 9.97 -16.34 22.91
C ASP A 363 8.68 -15.70 22.35
N LYS A 364 8.63 -15.52 21.03
CA LYS A 364 7.45 -15.03 20.30
C LYS A 364 7.32 -15.69 18.93
N ALA A 365 6.15 -15.54 18.30
CA ALA A 365 5.91 -16.02 16.95
C ALA A 365 6.92 -15.42 15.95
N PRO A 366 7.38 -16.18 14.93
CA PRO A 366 8.28 -15.65 13.92
C PRO A 366 7.67 -14.48 13.15
N GLU A 367 8.46 -13.44 12.92
CA GLU A 367 8.04 -12.22 12.22
C GLU A 367 8.45 -12.29 10.73
N PRO A 368 7.53 -12.24 9.76
CA PRO A 368 7.89 -12.28 8.36
C PRO A 368 8.66 -11.01 7.93
N LEU A 369 9.80 -11.21 7.27
CA LEU A 369 10.58 -10.13 6.66
C LEU A 369 10.22 -10.06 5.17
N ARG A 370 9.71 -8.91 4.72
CA ARG A 370 9.43 -8.68 3.28
C ARG A 370 10.75 -8.48 2.53
N LEU A 371 11.36 -9.55 2.04
CA LEU A 371 12.56 -9.52 1.21
C LEU A 371 12.34 -10.37 -0.06
N GLY A 372 12.64 -9.76 -1.22
CA GLY A 372 12.84 -10.49 -2.48
C GLY A 372 11.60 -11.00 -3.24
N MET A 373 11.85 -11.48 -4.46
CA MET A 373 10.88 -12.14 -5.35
C MET A 373 11.14 -13.65 -5.48
N SER A 374 11.91 -14.26 -4.57
CA SER A 374 12.22 -15.69 -4.51
C SER A 374 11.02 -16.49 -3.97
N ASP A 375 11.01 -17.81 -4.22
CA ASP A 375 10.02 -18.74 -3.66
C ASP A 375 10.38 -19.16 -2.21
N SER A 376 11.49 -18.63 -1.69
CA SER A 376 11.95 -18.78 -0.30
C SER A 376 11.39 -17.68 0.61
N ASN A 377 10.95 -18.07 1.80
CA ASN A 377 10.46 -17.20 2.85
C ASN A 377 11.58 -16.82 3.82
N VAL A 378 11.53 -15.59 4.32
CA VAL A 378 12.48 -15.08 5.31
C VAL A 378 11.72 -14.59 6.54
N VAL A 379 12.06 -15.10 7.72
CA VAL A 379 11.40 -14.74 8.98
C VAL A 379 12.43 -14.40 10.05
N ARG A 380 12.14 -13.43 10.90
CA ARG A 380 12.91 -13.11 12.10
C ARG A 380 12.37 -13.92 13.27
N ILE A 381 13.27 -14.47 14.06
CA ILE A 381 12.96 -15.24 15.27
C ILE A 381 13.71 -14.68 16.48
N HIS A 382 13.17 -14.96 17.67
CA HIS A 382 13.75 -14.55 18.94
C HIS A 382 13.97 -15.80 19.81
N PRO A 383 15.15 -16.43 19.69
CA PRO A 383 15.44 -17.70 20.35
C PRO A 383 15.81 -17.53 21.83
N PHE A 384 15.43 -18.50 22.67
CA PHE A 384 15.94 -18.64 24.04
C PHE A 384 16.26 -20.10 24.37
N ILE A 385 17.20 -20.31 25.30
CA ILE A 385 17.51 -21.65 25.82
C ILE A 385 16.57 -21.94 26.99
N ALA A 386 15.72 -22.95 26.84
CA ALA A 386 14.85 -23.45 27.90
C ALA A 386 15.59 -24.46 28.80
N ASN A 387 15.26 -24.50 30.09
CA ASN A 387 15.80 -25.50 31.01
C ASN A 387 15.21 -26.91 30.70
N PRO A 388 16.03 -27.93 30.35
CA PRO A 388 15.53 -29.26 29.99
C PRO A 388 14.78 -29.99 31.12
N MET A 389 14.98 -29.56 32.38
CA MET A 389 14.41 -30.20 33.58
C MET A 389 13.11 -29.54 34.06
N GLN A 390 12.70 -28.42 33.46
CA GLN A 390 11.52 -27.64 33.86
C GLN A 390 10.80 -27.15 32.60
N THR A 391 10.02 -28.02 31.97
CA THR A 391 9.34 -27.75 30.68
C THR A 391 8.16 -26.79 30.77
N GLU A 392 7.71 -26.42 31.97
CA GLU A 392 6.52 -25.57 32.20
C GLU A 392 6.82 -24.28 33.00
N ASP A 393 8.08 -24.04 33.37
CA ASP A 393 8.46 -22.90 34.21
C ASP A 393 9.23 -21.85 33.39
N ASP A 394 8.51 -20.80 32.95
CA ASP A 394 9.01 -19.67 32.17
C ASP A 394 10.04 -18.79 32.92
N THR A 395 10.33 -19.12 34.19
CA THR A 395 11.23 -18.35 35.06
C THR A 395 12.71 -18.50 34.70
N PHE A 396 13.11 -19.55 33.97
CA PHE A 396 14.48 -19.80 33.55
C PHE A 396 14.64 -19.72 32.01
N LYS A 397 14.57 -18.50 31.46
CA LYS A 397 14.92 -18.19 30.07
C LYS A 397 16.36 -17.68 30.01
N LEU A 398 17.24 -18.42 29.34
CA LEU A 398 18.62 -17.98 29.11
C LEU A 398 18.73 -17.41 27.71
N ASN A 399 18.89 -16.08 27.61
CA ASN A 399 19.09 -15.39 26.34
C ASN A 399 20.39 -15.85 25.69
N ILE A 400 20.37 -16.07 24.37
CA ILE A 400 21.58 -16.44 23.63
C ILE A 400 22.49 -15.20 23.52
N PRO A 401 23.72 -15.23 24.07
CA PRO A 401 24.60 -14.06 24.02
C PRO A 401 24.88 -13.61 22.58
N ASN A 402 24.67 -12.32 22.30
CA ASN A 402 24.84 -11.70 20.98
C ASN A 402 23.88 -12.20 19.87
N ALA A 403 22.77 -12.84 20.23
CA ALA A 403 21.75 -13.31 19.29
C ALA A 403 20.32 -13.05 19.80
N ASP A 404 20.05 -11.81 20.22
CA ASP A 404 18.72 -11.35 20.65
C ASP A 404 17.64 -11.59 19.58
N SER A 405 18.06 -11.67 18.32
CA SER A 405 17.26 -12.10 17.19
C SER A 405 18.13 -12.80 16.14
N LEU A 406 17.51 -13.73 15.40
CA LEU A 406 18.09 -14.44 14.25
C LEU A 406 17.12 -14.37 13.07
N VAL A 407 17.61 -14.67 11.87
CA VAL A 407 16.79 -14.77 10.66
C VAL A 407 16.76 -16.23 10.20
N VAL A 408 15.60 -16.75 9.84
CA VAL A 408 15.43 -18.06 9.20
C VAL A 408 15.04 -17.82 7.75
N LYS A 409 15.84 -18.29 6.80
CA LYS A 409 15.44 -18.44 5.39
C LYS A 409 15.01 -19.87 5.17
N TYR A 410 13.82 -20.10 4.61
CA TYR A 410 13.32 -21.44 4.31
C TYR A 410 12.58 -21.49 2.98
N GLY A 411 12.68 -22.62 2.27
CA GLY A 411 12.12 -22.76 0.93
C GLY A 411 12.45 -24.13 0.33
N PRO A 412 12.28 -24.31 -0.99
CA PRO A 412 12.69 -25.52 -1.70
C PRO A 412 14.15 -25.87 -1.41
N VAL A 413 14.44 -27.15 -1.17
CA VAL A 413 15.79 -27.63 -0.82
C VAL A 413 16.81 -27.18 -1.86
N GLU A 414 16.45 -27.24 -3.13
CA GLU A 414 17.34 -26.92 -4.24
C GLU A 414 17.78 -25.44 -4.24
N GLU A 415 16.90 -24.51 -3.86
CA GLU A 415 17.22 -23.06 -3.81
C GLU A 415 18.13 -22.72 -2.63
N ILE A 416 17.79 -23.24 -1.44
CA ILE A 416 18.55 -23.01 -0.22
C ILE A 416 19.95 -23.65 -0.32
N ASP A 417 20.05 -24.85 -0.87
CA ASP A 417 21.33 -25.52 -1.08
C ASP A 417 22.17 -24.80 -2.15
N LEU A 418 21.56 -24.27 -3.21
CA LEU A 418 22.28 -23.47 -4.21
C LEU A 418 22.91 -22.22 -3.58
N GLU A 419 22.17 -21.49 -2.74
CA GLU A 419 22.69 -20.31 -2.04
C GLU A 419 23.83 -20.67 -1.08
N ARG A 420 23.68 -21.77 -0.33
CA ARG A 420 24.73 -22.28 0.57
C ARG A 420 25.98 -22.69 -0.18
N ASP A 421 25.81 -23.39 -1.30
CA ASP A 421 26.89 -23.79 -2.19
C ASP A 421 27.64 -22.56 -2.70
N ASN A 422 26.92 -21.51 -3.09
CA ASN A 422 27.50 -20.26 -3.53
C ASN A 422 28.24 -19.54 -2.40
N TYR A 423 27.69 -19.52 -1.18
CA TYR A 423 28.36 -18.96 0.00
C TYR A 423 29.62 -19.74 0.39
N ALA A 424 29.58 -21.07 0.36
CA ALA A 424 30.74 -21.93 0.61
C ALA A 424 31.83 -21.73 -0.46
N LYS A 425 31.39 -21.42 -1.68
CA LYS A 425 32.25 -21.00 -2.79
C LYS A 425 32.54 -19.50 -2.74
N LEU A 426 32.35 -18.74 -1.67
CA LEU A 426 32.89 -17.37 -1.65
C LEU A 426 34.42 -17.36 -1.54
N PRO A 427 35.10 -16.45 -2.25
CA PRO A 427 36.49 -16.12 -1.97
C PRO A 427 36.65 -15.65 -0.51
N SER A 428 37.73 -16.07 0.15
CA SER A 428 37.96 -15.78 1.57
C SER A 428 38.02 -14.28 1.88
N GLY A 429 38.62 -13.49 0.98
CA GLY A 429 38.83 -12.05 1.17
C GLY A 429 37.58 -11.18 1.03
N ILE A 430 36.47 -11.75 0.57
CA ILE A 430 35.18 -11.05 0.40
C ILE A 430 34.06 -11.68 1.22
N ARG A 431 34.32 -12.76 1.96
CA ARG A 431 33.28 -13.48 2.71
C ARG A 431 32.63 -12.60 3.78
N ASP A 432 33.40 -11.68 4.35
CA ASP A 432 32.92 -10.66 5.27
C ASP A 432 32.02 -9.62 4.60
N CYS A 433 32.02 -9.48 3.27
CA CYS A 433 31.08 -8.61 2.56
C CYS A 433 29.66 -9.20 2.51
N PHE A 434 29.46 -10.46 2.89
CA PHE A 434 28.16 -11.15 2.83
C PHE A 434 27.64 -11.49 4.22
N VAL A 435 26.34 -11.75 4.33
CA VAL A 435 25.77 -12.33 5.56
C VAL A 435 26.28 -13.76 5.74
N ASN A 436 26.64 -14.09 6.98
CA ASN A 436 27.14 -15.43 7.27
C ASN A 436 26.03 -16.48 7.13
N ILE A 437 26.22 -17.42 6.21
CA ILE A 437 25.34 -18.58 6.00
C ILE A 437 26.02 -19.81 6.62
N PRO A 438 25.52 -20.34 7.75
CA PRO A 438 26.16 -21.47 8.41
C PRO A 438 25.98 -22.78 7.61
N GLN A 439 26.91 -23.70 7.83
CA GLN A 439 26.93 -25.02 7.18
C GLN A 439 25.78 -25.94 7.61
N PRO A 440 25.29 -25.98 8.85
CA PRO A 440 24.13 -26.80 9.20
C PRO A 440 22.83 -26.21 8.64
N SER A 441 21.99 -27.05 8.05
CA SER A 441 20.59 -26.76 7.72
C SER A 441 19.70 -27.86 8.28
N TYR A 442 18.44 -27.53 8.55
CA TYR A 442 17.42 -28.55 8.79
C TYR A 442 16.66 -28.79 7.49
N ILE A 443 16.45 -30.06 7.14
CA ILE A 443 15.64 -30.46 5.99
C ILE A 443 14.40 -31.17 6.51
N ASP A 444 13.24 -30.60 6.24
CA ASP A 444 11.95 -31.27 6.38
C ASP A 444 11.76 -32.17 5.16
N SER A 445 12.02 -33.48 5.34
CA SER A 445 11.92 -34.47 4.28
C SER A 445 10.49 -34.70 3.78
N GLU A 446 9.48 -34.44 4.62
CA GLU A 446 8.07 -34.62 4.25
C GLU A 446 7.60 -33.48 3.36
N ARG A 447 7.97 -32.24 3.70
CA ARG A 447 7.59 -31.03 2.94
C ARG A 447 8.59 -30.64 1.86
N ARG A 448 9.73 -31.35 1.76
CA ARG A 448 10.88 -31.02 0.88
C ARG A 448 11.32 -29.57 1.03
N ARG A 449 11.51 -29.13 2.28
CA ARG A 449 11.95 -27.77 2.59
C ARG A 449 13.24 -27.77 3.37
N ALA A 450 14.15 -26.88 3.00
CA ALA A 450 15.35 -26.61 3.76
C ALA A 450 15.18 -25.31 4.56
N PHE A 451 15.78 -25.29 5.75
CA PHE A 451 15.76 -24.17 6.68
C PHE A 451 17.20 -23.81 7.05
N VAL A 452 17.54 -22.54 6.91
CA VAL A 452 18.86 -22.00 7.24
C VAL A 452 18.69 -20.81 8.17
N ILE A 453 19.46 -20.82 9.26
CA ILE A 453 19.43 -19.74 10.25
C ILE A 453 20.66 -18.86 10.06
N MET A 454 20.44 -17.56 9.98
CA MET A 454 21.41 -16.55 9.65
C MET A 454 21.44 -15.46 10.72
N ALA A 455 22.53 -14.70 10.77
CA ALA A 455 22.62 -13.54 11.65
C ALA A 455 21.59 -12.48 11.24
N ASP A 456 20.86 -11.92 12.21
CA ASP A 456 19.92 -10.83 11.95
C ASP A 456 20.67 -9.51 11.71
N LEU A 457 20.46 -8.93 10.53
CA LEU A 457 20.99 -7.62 10.17
C LEU A 457 20.04 -6.47 10.60
N ASN A 458 19.34 -6.59 11.72
CA ASN A 458 18.37 -5.58 12.19
C ASN A 458 18.94 -4.15 12.35
N ARG A 459 20.26 -4.01 12.48
CA ARG A 459 20.98 -2.71 12.53
C ARG A 459 21.31 -2.14 11.14
N TYR A 460 21.07 -2.90 10.08
CA TYR A 460 21.24 -2.49 8.69
C TYR A 460 19.88 -2.16 8.06
N ARG A 461 19.88 -1.33 7.03
CA ARG A 461 18.74 -1.08 6.15
C ARG A 461 19.12 -1.47 4.74
N THR A 462 18.18 -1.87 3.89
CA THR A 462 18.48 -1.99 2.46
C THR A 462 18.91 -0.62 1.92
N LEU A 463 19.72 -0.58 0.87
CA LEU A 463 20.15 0.67 0.22
C LEU A 463 18.91 1.43 -0.26
N SER A 464 17.91 0.75 -0.82
CA SER A 464 16.62 1.36 -1.19
C SER A 464 15.99 2.12 -0.02
N ASP A 465 15.94 1.50 1.16
CA ASP A 465 15.35 2.10 2.36
C ASP A 465 16.24 3.20 2.94
N ALA A 466 17.56 3.05 2.87
CA ALA A 466 18.51 4.04 3.37
C ALA A 466 18.43 5.34 2.55
N LEU A 467 18.35 5.24 1.22
CA LEU A 467 18.17 6.38 0.31
C LEU A 467 16.84 7.12 0.56
N ILE A 468 15.81 6.40 1.03
CA ILE A 468 14.52 7.00 1.38
C ILE A 468 14.52 7.63 2.77
N LYS A 469 15.02 6.92 3.77
CA LYS A 469 14.81 7.25 5.19
C LYS A 469 15.98 7.99 5.83
N VAL A 470 17.15 8.04 5.20
CA VAL A 470 18.37 8.63 5.79
C VAL A 470 19.06 9.59 4.80
N PRO A 471 18.52 10.79 4.55
CA PRO A 471 19.09 11.73 3.57
C PRO A 471 20.54 12.17 3.83
N GLN A 472 21.03 12.03 5.06
CA GLN A 472 22.41 12.40 5.43
C GLN A 472 23.46 11.34 5.03
N ILE A 473 23.05 10.19 4.49
CA ILE A 473 23.97 9.10 4.17
C ILE A 473 24.54 9.21 2.73
N TYR A 474 23.96 10.07 1.89
CA TYR A 474 24.28 10.15 0.46
C TYR A 474 25.75 10.45 0.18
N ASP A 475 26.34 11.42 0.87
CA ASP A 475 27.75 11.80 0.65
C ASP A 475 28.67 10.61 0.93
N ALA A 476 28.46 9.93 2.06
CA ALA A 476 29.23 8.75 2.43
C ALA A 476 28.97 7.57 1.46
N LEU A 477 27.74 7.39 0.98
CA LEU A 477 27.43 6.37 -0.04
C LEU A 477 28.15 6.63 -1.36
N ALA A 478 28.20 7.89 -1.82
CA ALA A 478 28.86 8.26 -3.06
C ALA A 478 30.37 7.98 -3.01
N VAL A 479 30.98 8.06 -1.82
CA VAL A 479 32.41 7.78 -1.61
C VAL A 479 32.67 6.29 -1.39
N GLU A 480 31.86 5.60 -0.60
CA GLU A 480 32.21 4.27 -0.07
C GLU A 480 31.57 3.09 -0.79
N LEU A 481 30.41 3.27 -1.44
CA LEU A 481 29.70 2.16 -2.08
C LEU A 481 30.48 1.59 -3.28
N GLY A 482 31.03 2.46 -4.13
CA GLY A 482 31.84 2.05 -5.28
C GLY A 482 33.04 1.17 -4.86
N PRO A 483 33.93 1.64 -3.98
CA PRO A 483 35.04 0.85 -3.46
C PRO A 483 34.62 -0.48 -2.83
N PHE A 484 33.50 -0.50 -2.08
CA PHE A 484 32.95 -1.74 -1.53
C PHE A 484 32.58 -2.74 -2.62
N LEU A 485 31.88 -2.31 -3.68
CA LEU A 485 31.49 -3.18 -4.79
C LEU A 485 32.71 -3.69 -5.56
N LEU A 486 33.71 -2.84 -5.83
CA LEU A 486 34.95 -3.26 -6.48
C LEU A 486 35.70 -4.31 -5.66
N ARG A 487 35.73 -4.17 -4.32
CA ARG A 487 36.30 -5.20 -3.44
C ARG A 487 35.63 -6.55 -3.65
N VAL A 488 34.30 -6.58 -3.77
CA VAL A 488 33.55 -7.81 -4.05
C VAL A 488 33.94 -8.38 -5.43
N HIS A 489 34.00 -7.54 -6.47
CA HIS A 489 34.36 -7.97 -7.82
C HIS A 489 35.79 -8.51 -7.95
N HIS A 490 36.73 -8.00 -7.14
CA HIS A 490 38.12 -8.48 -7.09
C HIS A 490 38.27 -9.87 -6.46
N GLY A 491 37.40 -10.27 -5.52
CA GLY A 491 37.50 -11.58 -4.85
C GLY A 491 38.86 -11.83 -4.17
N ASP A 492 39.43 -13.02 -4.37
CA ASP A 492 40.72 -13.44 -3.78
C ASP A 492 41.97 -12.97 -4.59
N GLY A 493 41.82 -12.19 -5.68
CA GLY A 493 42.99 -11.69 -6.38
C GLY A 493 42.72 -10.84 -7.62
N ARG A 494 43.65 -9.91 -7.91
CA ARG A 494 43.60 -9.03 -9.09
C ARG A 494 44.01 -9.72 -10.41
N ALA A 495 44.31 -11.02 -10.39
CA ALA A 495 44.81 -11.73 -11.56
C ALA A 495 43.81 -11.67 -12.73
N ARG A 496 44.27 -11.22 -13.89
CA ARG A 496 43.47 -11.11 -15.12
C ARG A 496 43.29 -12.51 -15.73
N ARG A 497 42.20 -13.18 -15.37
CA ARG A 497 41.73 -14.36 -16.09
C ARG A 497 40.67 -13.91 -17.09
N TYR A 498 40.74 -14.41 -18.32
CA TYR A 498 39.75 -14.09 -19.34
C TYR A 498 38.68 -15.19 -19.40
N VAL A 499 37.52 -14.80 -19.92
CA VAL A 499 36.30 -15.61 -20.01
C VAL A 499 36.48 -16.85 -20.90
N GLN A 500 35.73 -17.92 -20.59
CA GLN A 500 35.54 -19.09 -21.47
C GLN A 500 34.39 -18.82 -22.45
N GLU A 501 34.50 -19.30 -23.70
CA GLU A 501 33.46 -19.12 -24.74
C GLU A 501 32.05 -19.44 -24.22
N GLY A 502 31.08 -18.57 -24.52
CA GLY A 502 29.65 -18.77 -24.22
C GLY A 502 29.11 -18.05 -22.97
N LEU A 503 29.95 -17.35 -22.19
CA LEU A 503 29.47 -16.67 -20.98
C LEU A 503 28.53 -15.49 -21.27
N LEU A 504 28.73 -14.73 -22.35
CA LEU A 504 27.84 -13.63 -22.72
C LEU A 504 26.45 -14.18 -23.07
N TRP A 505 26.41 -15.30 -23.79
CA TRP A 505 25.16 -15.98 -24.10
C TRP A 505 24.41 -16.39 -22.82
N GLN A 506 25.12 -17.02 -21.88
CA GLN A 506 24.54 -17.51 -20.62
C GLN A 506 24.05 -16.39 -19.71
N LEU A 507 24.83 -15.31 -19.55
CA LEU A 507 24.53 -14.24 -18.61
C LEU A 507 23.52 -13.23 -19.18
N TYR A 508 23.69 -12.86 -20.45
CA TYR A 508 22.94 -11.77 -21.06
C TYR A 508 21.84 -12.27 -21.99
N LEU A 509 22.22 -12.95 -23.08
CA LEU A 509 21.35 -13.12 -24.24
C LEU A 509 20.24 -14.16 -24.02
N GLN A 510 20.58 -15.33 -23.47
CA GLN A 510 19.59 -16.38 -23.21
C GLN A 510 18.52 -15.92 -22.19
N PRO A 511 18.86 -15.36 -21.02
CA PRO A 511 17.84 -14.85 -20.09
C PRO A 511 16.99 -13.74 -20.72
N MET A 512 17.61 -12.81 -21.45
CA MET A 512 16.90 -11.73 -22.12
C MET A 512 15.89 -12.25 -23.15
N GLN A 513 16.28 -13.22 -23.98
CA GLN A 513 15.38 -13.85 -24.96
C GLN A 513 14.19 -14.53 -24.26
N GLN A 514 14.42 -15.23 -23.15
CA GLN A 514 13.35 -15.86 -22.37
C GLN A 514 12.39 -14.80 -21.79
N HIS A 515 12.92 -13.68 -21.29
CA HIS A 515 12.11 -12.60 -20.75
C HIS A 515 11.30 -11.89 -21.83
N ILE A 516 11.89 -11.58 -22.99
CA ILE A 516 11.18 -11.03 -24.15
C ILE A 516 10.00 -11.93 -24.53
N ARG A 517 10.25 -13.23 -24.70
CA ARG A 517 9.17 -14.20 -25.00
C ARG A 517 8.07 -14.15 -23.95
N ARG A 518 8.40 -14.13 -22.66
CA ARG A 518 7.40 -14.07 -21.59
C ARG A 518 6.55 -12.79 -21.65
N ILE A 519 7.18 -11.63 -21.89
CA ILE A 519 6.49 -10.34 -21.99
C ILE A 519 5.51 -10.34 -23.15
N PHE A 520 5.97 -10.72 -24.34
CA PHE A 520 5.11 -10.66 -25.52
C PHE A 520 4.08 -11.77 -25.56
N ASN A 521 4.34 -12.95 -24.98
CA ASN A 521 3.28 -13.95 -24.77
C ASN A 521 2.19 -13.39 -23.85
N TYR A 522 2.56 -12.72 -22.75
CA TYR A 522 1.60 -12.07 -21.88
C TYR A 522 0.73 -11.06 -22.63
N VAL A 523 1.31 -10.19 -23.46
CA VAL A 523 0.58 -9.16 -24.20
C VAL A 523 -0.26 -9.74 -25.36
N LEU A 524 0.34 -10.58 -26.20
CA LEU A 524 -0.23 -11.04 -27.47
C LEU A 524 -1.19 -12.23 -27.28
N GLU A 525 -0.80 -13.25 -26.50
CA GLU A 525 -1.63 -14.46 -26.33
C GLU A 525 -2.91 -14.14 -25.54
N ASN A 526 -2.84 -13.21 -24.59
CA ASN A 526 -4.01 -12.78 -23.80
C ASN A 526 -4.85 -11.70 -24.49
N ARG A 527 -4.52 -11.29 -25.73
CA ARG A 527 -5.26 -10.28 -26.51
C ARG A 527 -5.55 -9.00 -25.72
N LEU A 528 -4.51 -8.46 -25.08
CA LEU A 528 -4.62 -7.29 -24.19
C LEU A 528 -4.64 -5.96 -24.94
N LEU A 529 -4.50 -5.97 -26.26
CA LEU A 529 -4.48 -4.77 -27.10
C LEU A 529 -5.68 -4.82 -28.05
N ASP A 530 -6.62 -3.89 -27.87
CA ASP A 530 -7.92 -3.90 -28.57
C ASP A 530 -7.90 -3.12 -29.91
N VAL A 531 -6.73 -2.58 -30.32
CA VAL A 531 -6.57 -1.77 -31.55
C VAL A 531 -5.50 -2.39 -32.44
N ASP A 532 -5.82 -2.60 -33.72
CA ASP A 532 -4.92 -3.24 -34.71
C ASP A 532 -3.53 -2.58 -34.77
N ASP A 533 -3.46 -1.25 -34.66
CA ASP A 533 -2.19 -0.53 -34.70
C ASP A 533 -1.33 -0.77 -33.45
N LYS A 534 -1.96 -0.95 -32.28
CA LYS A 534 -1.24 -1.31 -31.04
C LYS A 534 -0.72 -2.74 -31.11
N LEU A 535 -1.49 -3.65 -31.70
CA LEU A 535 -1.05 -5.02 -31.93
C LEU A 535 0.12 -5.07 -32.93
N LYS A 536 0.07 -4.30 -34.02
CA LYS A 536 1.19 -4.14 -34.96
C LYS A 536 2.42 -3.58 -34.27
N TYR A 537 2.26 -2.53 -33.46
CA TYR A 537 3.36 -1.95 -32.68
C TYR A 537 4.02 -2.97 -31.76
N ALA A 538 3.24 -3.72 -30.96
CA ALA A 538 3.78 -4.76 -30.08
C ALA A 538 4.53 -5.86 -30.86
N ASN A 539 4.00 -6.32 -31.99
CA ASN A 539 4.69 -7.30 -32.85
C ASN A 539 5.98 -6.73 -33.44
N GLN A 540 5.98 -5.48 -33.88
CA GLN A 540 7.17 -4.81 -34.41
C GLN A 540 8.23 -4.61 -33.33
N LEU A 541 7.84 -4.24 -32.12
CA LEU A 541 8.74 -4.09 -30.99
C LEU A 541 9.36 -5.43 -30.59
N GLN A 542 8.56 -6.51 -30.53
CA GLN A 542 9.07 -7.86 -30.28
C GLN A 542 10.12 -8.28 -31.31
N ARG A 543 9.83 -8.06 -32.60
CA ARG A 543 10.76 -8.38 -33.70
C ARG A 543 12.05 -7.57 -33.56
N SER A 544 11.94 -6.26 -33.34
CA SER A 544 13.09 -5.37 -33.19
C SER A 544 14.00 -5.81 -32.05
N LEU A 545 13.44 -6.15 -30.89
CA LEU A 545 14.21 -6.67 -29.75
C LEU A 545 14.90 -7.99 -30.08
N LEU A 546 14.18 -8.95 -30.68
CA LEU A 546 14.76 -10.24 -31.06
C LEU A 546 15.83 -10.11 -32.15
N ASP A 547 15.66 -9.18 -33.10
CA ASP A 547 16.64 -8.88 -34.13
C ASP A 547 17.92 -8.30 -33.52
N ARG A 548 17.80 -7.39 -32.54
CA ARG A 548 18.98 -6.89 -31.80
C ARG A 548 19.68 -7.96 -31.00
N VAL A 549 18.94 -8.82 -30.30
CA VAL A 549 19.54 -10.00 -29.63
C VAL A 549 20.25 -10.89 -30.66
N GLY A 550 19.65 -11.11 -31.83
CA GLY A 550 20.27 -11.86 -32.93
C GLY A 550 21.55 -11.22 -33.47
N SER A 551 21.59 -9.89 -33.60
CA SER A 551 22.82 -9.16 -33.97
C SER A 551 23.90 -9.33 -32.90
N LEU A 552 23.56 -9.27 -31.62
CA LEU A 552 24.54 -9.45 -30.53
C LEU A 552 25.18 -10.85 -30.51
N VAL A 553 24.47 -11.88 -30.98
CA VAL A 553 25.06 -13.22 -31.17
C VAL A 553 26.21 -13.17 -32.19
N ARG A 554 26.12 -12.33 -33.23
CA ARG A 554 27.20 -12.18 -34.22
C ARG A 554 28.43 -11.50 -33.63
N TYR A 555 28.22 -10.58 -32.69
CA TYR A 555 29.29 -9.86 -31.97
C TYR A 555 29.72 -10.57 -30.67
N GLN A 556 29.24 -11.79 -30.42
CA GLN A 556 29.49 -12.48 -29.16
C GLN A 556 30.98 -12.61 -28.85
N LEU A 557 31.80 -13.01 -29.83
CA LEU A 557 33.25 -13.18 -29.64
C LEU A 557 33.97 -11.87 -29.28
N GLU A 558 33.51 -10.74 -29.83
CA GLU A 558 34.07 -9.42 -29.53
C GLU A 558 33.69 -8.97 -28.11
N LEU A 559 32.44 -9.21 -27.72
CA LEU A 559 31.93 -8.87 -26.39
C LEU A 559 32.43 -9.81 -25.29
N GLU A 560 32.78 -11.05 -25.60
CA GLU A 560 33.23 -12.08 -24.63
C GLU A 560 34.70 -11.96 -24.22
N ASN A 561 35.50 -11.14 -24.89
CA ASN A 561 36.90 -10.95 -24.54
C ASN A 561 37.08 -9.96 -23.37
N PHE A 562 36.67 -10.35 -22.17
CA PHE A 562 36.78 -9.54 -20.96
C PHE A 562 37.38 -10.28 -19.77
N PRO A 563 37.98 -9.54 -18.82
CA PRO A 563 38.55 -10.14 -17.63
C PRO A 563 37.44 -10.50 -16.62
N ILE A 564 37.38 -11.77 -16.22
CA ILE A 564 36.35 -12.27 -15.27
C ILE A 564 36.40 -11.52 -13.94
N ALA A 565 35.24 -11.37 -13.32
CA ALA A 565 35.09 -10.84 -11.97
C ALA A 565 34.16 -11.72 -11.14
N CYS A 566 34.26 -11.62 -9.81
CA CYS A 566 33.17 -12.13 -8.96
C CYS A 566 31.92 -11.30 -9.24
N MET A 567 30.78 -11.96 -9.39
CA MET A 567 29.52 -11.35 -9.78
C MET A 567 28.43 -11.84 -8.84
N HIS A 568 27.65 -10.91 -8.29
CA HIS A 568 26.48 -11.19 -7.49
C HIS A 568 25.36 -11.81 -8.36
N GLY A 569 25.14 -11.27 -9.56
CA GLY A 569 24.15 -11.75 -10.53
C GLY A 569 22.71 -11.32 -10.26
N ASP A 570 22.50 -10.58 -9.17
CA ASP A 570 21.23 -9.92 -8.81
C ASP A 570 21.48 -8.66 -7.97
N LEU A 571 22.44 -7.85 -8.41
CA LEU A 571 22.87 -6.67 -7.66
C LEU A 571 21.91 -5.51 -7.87
N HIS A 572 20.93 -5.38 -6.97
CA HIS A 572 20.04 -4.23 -6.89
C HIS A 572 20.00 -3.65 -5.47
N SER A 573 19.49 -2.44 -5.29
CA SER A 573 19.53 -1.72 -4.00
C SER A 573 18.86 -2.45 -2.82
N ARG A 574 17.94 -3.39 -3.07
CA ARG A 574 17.35 -4.22 -2.01
C ARG A 574 18.28 -5.33 -1.48
N ASN A 575 19.31 -5.71 -2.25
CA ASN A 575 20.29 -6.74 -1.89
C ASN A 575 21.57 -6.15 -1.29
N ILE A 576 21.64 -4.83 -1.15
CA ILE A 576 22.73 -4.11 -0.51
C ILE A 576 22.22 -3.61 0.83
N MET A 577 22.78 -4.10 1.92
CA MET A 577 22.46 -3.72 3.29
C MET A 577 23.49 -2.70 3.77
N VAL A 578 23.03 -1.60 4.36
CA VAL A 578 23.82 -0.43 4.74
C VAL A 578 23.61 -0.12 6.22
N ARG A 579 24.71 0.14 6.94
CA ARG A 579 24.72 0.59 8.33
C ARG A 579 25.72 1.72 8.52
N ARG A 580 25.29 2.82 9.12
CA ARG A 580 26.21 3.90 9.53
C ARG A 580 26.98 3.49 10.78
N MET A 581 28.31 3.56 10.74
CA MET A 581 29.16 3.35 11.91
C MET A 581 29.19 4.64 12.77
N LYS A 582 29.22 4.50 14.10
CA LYS A 582 29.52 5.65 14.98
C LYS A 582 31.00 6.00 14.83
N ARG A 583 31.32 7.30 14.71
CA ARG A 583 32.70 7.83 14.67
C ARG A 583 33.54 7.15 15.76
N ARG A 584 34.64 6.51 15.38
CA ARG A 584 35.71 6.17 16.33
C ARG A 584 36.24 7.48 16.91
N GLN A 585 36.18 7.63 18.23
CA GLN A 585 36.80 8.78 18.92
C GLN A 585 38.30 8.78 18.57
N GLY A 586 38.75 9.74 17.75
CA GLY A 586 40.17 9.92 17.42
C GLY A 586 40.49 10.34 15.98
N SER A 587 39.58 10.22 15.02
CA SER A 587 39.82 10.71 13.65
C SER A 587 39.28 12.14 13.47
N GLU A 588 40.17 13.12 13.67
CA GLU A 588 39.91 14.51 13.27
C GLU A 588 39.86 14.61 11.74
N GLY A 589 38.65 14.82 11.18
CA GLY A 589 38.46 15.24 9.79
C GLY A 589 37.66 14.34 8.84
N GLY A 590 37.20 13.15 9.25
CA GLY A 590 36.50 12.21 8.34
C GLY A 590 34.96 12.26 8.38
N GLU A 591 34.35 12.22 7.20
CA GLU A 591 32.94 11.88 6.96
C GLU A 591 32.58 10.52 7.62
N GLY A 592 31.31 10.27 7.93
CA GLY A 592 30.92 9.10 8.73
C GLY A 592 31.06 7.79 7.96
N GLU A 593 31.88 6.86 8.47
CA GLU A 593 32.13 5.53 7.89
C GLU A 593 30.85 4.69 7.79
N VAL A 594 30.64 4.03 6.65
CA VAL A 594 29.49 3.19 6.32
C VAL A 594 29.95 1.73 6.19
N ASP A 595 29.13 0.82 6.68
CA ASP A 595 29.36 -0.61 6.61
C ASP A 595 28.31 -1.28 5.73
N PHE A 596 28.76 -2.19 4.89
CA PHE A 596 27.94 -2.81 3.85
C PHE A 596 27.91 -4.33 4.00
N LYS A 597 26.76 -4.93 3.71
CA LYS A 597 26.61 -6.38 3.53
C LYS A 597 25.78 -6.66 2.29
N LEU A 598 26.14 -7.68 1.54
CA LEU A 598 25.33 -8.24 0.46
C LEU A 598 24.54 -9.44 0.97
N ILE A 599 23.33 -9.59 0.44
CA ILE A 599 22.40 -10.69 0.71
C ILE A 599 21.91 -11.29 -0.60
N ASP A 600 21.37 -12.51 -0.55
CA ASP A 600 20.79 -13.22 -1.69
C ASP A 600 21.83 -13.69 -2.73
N LEU A 601 22.50 -14.79 -2.40
CA LEU A 601 23.62 -15.35 -3.18
C LEU A 601 23.21 -16.36 -4.25
N GLU A 602 21.91 -16.48 -4.57
CA GLU A 602 21.38 -17.52 -5.46
C GLU A 602 22.00 -17.48 -6.87
N LYS A 603 22.32 -16.29 -7.38
CA LYS A 603 22.89 -16.08 -8.73
C LYS A 603 24.39 -15.79 -8.74
N PHE A 604 25.05 -15.91 -7.59
CA PHE A 604 26.47 -15.58 -7.47
C PHE A 604 27.34 -16.46 -8.37
N ARG A 605 28.35 -15.84 -9.00
CA ARG A 605 29.37 -16.52 -9.78
C ARG A 605 30.75 -15.96 -9.46
N ARG A 606 31.73 -16.86 -9.23
CA ARG A 606 33.15 -16.49 -9.15
C ARG A 606 33.71 -15.97 -10.47
N SER A 607 33.18 -16.49 -11.58
CA SER A 607 33.60 -16.18 -12.94
C SER A 607 32.41 -15.60 -13.70
N GLY A 608 32.07 -14.36 -13.38
CA GLY A 608 31.00 -13.60 -14.02
C GLY A 608 31.53 -12.30 -14.64
N ASP A 609 30.59 -11.37 -14.83
CA ASP A 609 30.85 -10.07 -15.42
C ASP A 609 30.38 -8.95 -14.48
N ALA A 610 31.31 -8.13 -14.01
CA ALA A 610 30.99 -6.98 -13.16
C ALA A 610 30.13 -5.93 -13.89
N ALA A 611 30.21 -5.86 -15.23
CA ALA A 611 29.38 -4.96 -16.02
C ALA A 611 27.88 -5.30 -15.91
N LEU A 612 27.53 -6.58 -15.70
CA LEU A 612 26.15 -7.01 -15.49
C LEU A 612 25.60 -6.43 -14.19
N ASP A 613 26.32 -6.64 -13.09
CA ASP A 613 25.95 -6.14 -11.77
C ASP A 613 25.86 -4.60 -11.75
N ALA A 614 26.83 -3.92 -12.38
CA ALA A 614 26.82 -2.47 -12.53
C ALA A 614 25.58 -1.99 -13.29
N GLY A 615 25.28 -2.60 -14.44
CA GLY A 615 24.11 -2.25 -15.25
C GLY A 615 22.79 -2.50 -14.52
N GLU A 616 22.67 -3.60 -13.76
CA GLU A 616 21.49 -3.88 -12.93
C GLU A 616 21.29 -2.83 -11.83
N LEU A 617 22.36 -2.49 -11.10
CA LEU A 617 22.30 -1.52 -10.01
C LEU A 617 21.97 -0.11 -10.53
N LEU A 618 22.56 0.32 -11.64
CA LEU A 618 22.33 1.64 -12.22
C LEU A 618 20.86 1.82 -12.66
N VAL A 619 20.26 0.81 -13.30
CA VAL A 619 18.83 0.84 -13.64
C VAL A 619 17.96 0.92 -12.38
N ASP A 620 18.27 0.14 -11.34
CA ASP A 620 17.50 0.15 -10.10
C ASP A 620 17.59 1.50 -9.36
N LEU A 621 18.77 2.12 -9.33
CA LEU A 621 18.96 3.47 -8.79
C LEU A 621 18.25 4.55 -9.62
N GLU A 622 18.25 4.42 -10.95
CA GLU A 622 17.56 5.34 -11.85
C GLU A 622 16.04 5.27 -11.66
N ILE A 623 15.49 4.07 -11.44
CA ILE A 623 14.06 3.90 -11.11
C ILE A 623 13.74 4.55 -9.76
N LEU A 624 14.60 4.38 -8.75
CA LEU A 624 14.43 5.07 -7.46
C LEU A 624 14.49 6.59 -7.61
N ARG A 625 15.34 7.09 -8.52
CA ARG A 625 15.45 8.51 -8.85
C ARG A 625 14.19 9.05 -9.52
N SER A 626 13.71 8.40 -10.58
CA SER A 626 12.58 8.88 -11.40
C SER A 626 11.26 8.98 -10.65
N THR A 627 11.11 8.26 -9.53
CA THR A 627 9.96 8.41 -8.62
C THR A 627 9.96 9.72 -7.82
N ARG A 628 11.02 10.54 -7.89
CA ARG A 628 11.16 11.82 -7.17
C ARG A 628 11.16 13.00 -8.14
N ASN A 629 10.27 13.97 -7.92
CA ASN A 629 10.25 15.26 -8.64
C ASN A 629 11.30 16.25 -8.08
N ASN A 630 12.59 15.91 -8.18
CA ASN A 630 13.67 16.80 -7.75
C ASN A 630 14.32 17.52 -8.94
N ASP A 631 14.86 18.72 -8.68
CA ASP A 631 15.74 19.42 -9.62
C ASP A 631 17.02 18.58 -9.86
N PRO A 632 17.33 18.19 -11.12
CA PRO A 632 18.49 17.34 -11.44
C PRO A 632 19.82 17.88 -10.91
N ALA A 633 19.97 19.21 -10.80
CA ALA A 633 21.22 19.83 -10.35
C ALA A 633 21.49 19.69 -8.83
N ARG A 634 20.47 19.32 -8.05
CA ARG A 634 20.56 19.13 -6.59
C ARG A 634 20.13 17.74 -6.14
N ASP A 635 19.97 16.81 -7.08
CA ASP A 635 19.50 15.47 -6.75
C ASP A 635 20.66 14.57 -6.26
N PRO A 636 20.67 14.19 -4.97
CA PRO A 636 21.75 13.40 -4.41
C PRO A 636 21.79 11.96 -4.98
N HIS A 637 20.71 11.47 -5.60
CA HIS A 637 20.76 10.21 -6.36
C HIS A 637 21.57 10.33 -7.64
N ALA A 638 21.44 11.44 -8.36
CA ALA A 638 22.24 11.68 -9.56
C ALA A 638 23.74 11.71 -9.22
N ALA A 639 24.11 12.32 -8.09
CA ALA A 639 25.49 12.31 -7.59
C ALA A 639 25.99 10.88 -7.26
N LEU A 640 25.17 10.08 -6.58
CA LEU A 640 25.49 8.67 -6.26
C LEU A 640 25.66 7.83 -7.53
N ILE A 641 24.72 7.95 -8.48
CA ILE A 641 24.77 7.25 -9.77
C ILE A 641 26.06 7.61 -10.51
N HIS A 642 26.38 8.90 -10.62
CA HIS A 642 27.59 9.37 -11.27
C HIS A 642 28.87 8.84 -10.60
N ALA A 643 28.90 8.80 -9.26
CA ALA A 643 30.03 8.27 -8.51
C ALA A 643 30.24 6.76 -8.77
N ILE A 644 29.16 5.99 -8.84
CA ILE A 644 29.20 4.56 -9.16
C ILE A 644 29.67 4.33 -10.60
N GLU A 645 29.12 5.07 -11.57
CA GLU A 645 29.53 5.00 -12.98
C GLU A 645 31.02 5.30 -13.16
N LYS A 646 31.50 6.37 -12.51
CA LYS A 646 32.91 6.74 -12.52
C LYS A 646 33.77 5.63 -11.94
N THR A 647 33.37 5.07 -10.80
CA THR A 647 34.11 3.98 -10.13
C THR A 647 34.24 2.75 -11.04
N TYR A 648 33.16 2.35 -11.72
CA TYR A 648 33.21 1.22 -12.66
C TYR A 648 33.99 1.54 -13.94
N THR A 649 33.97 2.79 -14.41
CA THR A 649 34.79 3.25 -15.53
C THR A 649 36.28 3.15 -15.21
N ASP A 650 36.68 3.63 -14.03
CA ASP A 650 38.06 3.54 -13.54
C ASP A 650 38.49 2.07 -13.37
N PHE A 651 37.60 1.22 -12.84
CA PHE A 651 37.81 -0.22 -12.72
C PHE A 651 38.01 -0.91 -14.07
N ALA A 652 37.20 -0.57 -15.08
CA ALA A 652 37.34 -1.10 -16.43
C ALA A 652 38.67 -0.68 -17.07
N ALA A 653 39.08 0.58 -16.88
CA ALA A 653 40.35 1.10 -17.36
C ALA A 653 41.55 0.39 -16.72
N GLU A 654 41.55 0.19 -15.39
CA GLU A 654 42.61 -0.58 -14.69
C GLU A 654 42.75 -2.01 -15.23
N ARG A 655 41.65 -2.59 -15.71
CA ARG A 655 41.59 -3.96 -16.23
C ARG A 655 41.77 -4.06 -17.74
N GLU A 656 41.96 -2.94 -18.43
CA GLU A 656 42.07 -2.85 -19.90
C GLU A 656 40.85 -3.46 -20.62
N ASP A 657 39.67 -3.35 -20.00
CA ASP A 657 38.43 -3.90 -20.50
C ASP A 657 37.71 -2.90 -21.40
N LYS A 658 38.04 -2.95 -22.70
CA LYS A 658 37.53 -1.99 -23.69
C LYS A 658 36.03 -2.10 -23.94
N THR A 659 35.44 -3.26 -23.68
CA THR A 659 34.04 -3.57 -23.97
C THR A 659 33.15 -3.48 -22.73
N PHE A 660 33.70 -3.09 -21.58
CA PHE A 660 32.97 -2.96 -20.31
C PHE A 660 31.75 -2.02 -20.42
N ALA A 661 31.93 -0.80 -20.93
CA ALA A 661 30.84 0.17 -21.05
C ALA A 661 29.70 -0.34 -21.94
N ILE A 662 30.04 -1.05 -23.02
CA ILE A 662 29.08 -1.68 -23.94
C ILE A 662 28.31 -2.80 -23.22
N ARG A 663 29.02 -3.68 -22.49
CA ARG A 663 28.36 -4.74 -21.70
C ARG A 663 27.55 -4.20 -20.52
N MET A 664 27.94 -3.07 -19.93
CA MET A 664 27.18 -2.42 -18.88
C MET A 664 25.84 -1.93 -19.43
N GLN A 665 25.82 -1.29 -20.60
CA GLN A 665 24.58 -0.93 -21.30
C GLN A 665 23.73 -2.16 -21.67
N LEU A 666 24.37 -3.27 -22.07
CA LEU A 666 23.67 -4.53 -22.29
C LEU A 666 23.05 -5.08 -21.00
N GLY A 667 23.74 -4.93 -19.87
CA GLY A 667 23.24 -5.22 -18.53
C GLY A 667 22.02 -4.37 -18.15
N GLN A 668 22.06 -3.06 -18.47
CA GLN A 668 20.92 -2.15 -18.29
C GLN A 668 19.70 -2.61 -19.10
N ALA A 669 19.88 -2.89 -20.41
CA ALA A 669 18.82 -3.40 -21.27
C ALA A 669 18.19 -4.68 -20.70
N ARG A 670 19.03 -5.63 -20.25
CA ARG A 670 18.58 -6.86 -19.62
C ARG A 670 17.81 -6.61 -18.33
N SER A 671 18.28 -5.70 -17.48
CA SER A 671 17.62 -5.35 -16.22
C SER A 671 16.22 -4.77 -16.48
N ILE A 672 16.08 -3.86 -17.44
CA ILE A 672 14.79 -3.27 -17.83
C ILE A 672 13.82 -4.36 -18.32
N ILE A 673 14.29 -5.26 -19.19
CA ILE A 673 13.48 -6.40 -19.68
C ILE A 673 13.10 -7.33 -18.53
N ARG A 674 14.00 -7.59 -17.58
CA ARG A 674 13.72 -8.41 -16.38
C ARG A 674 12.63 -7.76 -15.53
N ILE A 675 12.67 -6.44 -15.35
CA ILE A 675 11.65 -5.67 -14.62
C ILE A 675 10.29 -5.77 -15.32
N ALA A 676 10.25 -5.58 -16.64
CA ALA A 676 9.04 -5.77 -17.45
C ALA A 676 8.47 -7.19 -17.29
N LYS A 677 9.31 -8.23 -17.37
CA LYS A 677 8.92 -9.62 -17.09
C LYS A 677 8.41 -9.82 -15.65
N GLY A 678 8.95 -9.09 -14.68
CA GLY A 678 8.45 -9.09 -13.30
C GLY A 678 7.02 -8.55 -13.21
N ARG A 679 6.73 -7.47 -13.94
CA ARG A 679 5.40 -6.85 -14.02
C ARG A 679 4.34 -7.75 -14.63
N THR A 680 4.69 -8.58 -15.63
CA THR A 680 3.71 -9.51 -16.22
C THR A 680 3.10 -10.47 -15.20
N LYS A 681 3.82 -10.85 -14.13
CA LYS A 681 3.25 -11.66 -13.03
C LYS A 681 2.04 -10.99 -12.39
N GLN A 682 2.09 -9.67 -12.18
CA GLN A 682 0.96 -8.89 -11.63
C GLN A 682 -0.20 -8.82 -12.63
N GLY A 683 0.15 -8.68 -13.92
CA GLY A 683 -0.80 -8.69 -15.02
C GLY A 683 -1.53 -10.04 -15.19
N GLU A 684 -0.80 -11.15 -15.10
CA GLU A 684 -1.34 -12.52 -15.15
C GLU A 684 -2.24 -12.81 -13.95
N LEU A 685 -1.87 -12.33 -12.76
CA LEU A 685 -2.73 -12.41 -11.57
C LEU A 685 -4.03 -11.63 -11.82
N SER A 686 -3.95 -10.44 -12.41
CA SER A 686 -5.12 -9.65 -12.77
C SER A 686 -6.02 -10.38 -13.77
N LEU A 687 -5.45 -11.08 -14.75
CA LEU A 687 -6.19 -11.93 -15.69
C LEU A 687 -6.87 -13.13 -15.01
N LYS A 688 -6.17 -13.81 -14.09
CA LYS A 688 -6.73 -14.91 -13.30
C LYS A 688 -7.91 -14.47 -12.43
N GLU A 689 -7.87 -13.23 -11.96
CA GLU A 689 -8.96 -12.58 -11.23
C GLU A 689 -10.03 -11.94 -12.15
N SER A 690 -10.00 -12.22 -13.46
CA SER A 690 -10.91 -11.65 -14.46
C SER A 690 -10.90 -10.11 -14.55
N ARG A 691 -9.84 -9.45 -14.09
CA ARG A 691 -9.64 -7.99 -14.17
C ARG A 691 -8.86 -7.61 -15.43
N LYS A 692 -9.56 -7.46 -16.56
CA LYS A 692 -8.92 -7.13 -17.86
C LYS A 692 -8.27 -5.74 -17.85
N GLY A 693 -8.90 -4.71 -17.26
CA GLY A 693 -8.36 -3.33 -17.24
C GLY A 693 -6.96 -3.20 -16.62
N PRO A 694 -6.73 -3.68 -15.38
CA PRO A 694 -5.39 -3.73 -14.79
C PRO A 694 -4.38 -4.53 -15.61
N ALA A 695 -4.79 -5.64 -16.22
CA ALA A 695 -3.92 -6.41 -17.13
C ALA A 695 -3.53 -5.60 -18.37
N ILE A 696 -4.46 -4.85 -18.96
CA ILE A 696 -4.19 -3.94 -20.08
C ILE A 696 -3.20 -2.83 -19.67
N ARG A 697 -3.33 -2.25 -18.48
CA ARG A 697 -2.36 -1.25 -17.97
C ARG A 697 -0.96 -1.85 -17.84
N VAL A 698 -0.86 -3.04 -17.23
CA VAL A 698 0.42 -3.76 -17.17
C VAL A 698 0.97 -4.05 -18.58
N ALA A 699 0.11 -4.35 -19.55
CA ALA A 699 0.52 -4.53 -20.94
C ALA A 699 1.13 -3.26 -21.55
N PHE A 700 0.61 -2.07 -21.25
CA PHE A 700 1.23 -0.81 -21.68
C PHE A 700 2.56 -0.55 -20.96
N ASP A 701 2.62 -0.73 -19.65
CA ASP A 701 3.86 -0.54 -18.86
C ASP A 701 4.99 -1.44 -19.39
N VAL A 702 4.71 -2.71 -19.68
CA VAL A 702 5.75 -3.64 -20.17
C VAL A 702 6.19 -3.32 -21.60
N LEU A 703 5.33 -2.72 -22.42
CA LEU A 703 5.72 -2.24 -23.76
C LEU A 703 6.63 -1.01 -23.66
N GLU A 704 6.36 -0.10 -22.73
CA GLU A 704 7.23 1.07 -22.49
C GLU A 704 8.63 0.63 -22.01
N PHE A 705 8.71 -0.29 -21.05
CA PHE A 705 10.01 -0.87 -20.65
C PHE A 705 10.70 -1.60 -21.81
N ALA A 706 9.95 -2.32 -22.65
CA ALA A 706 10.51 -2.99 -23.82
C ALA A 706 11.10 -1.99 -24.84
N GLU A 707 10.48 -0.83 -25.01
CA GLU A 707 10.99 0.28 -25.85
C GLU A 707 12.24 0.93 -25.27
N GLN A 708 12.26 1.19 -23.96
CA GLN A 708 13.45 1.68 -23.25
C GLN A 708 14.63 0.71 -23.39
N ALA A 709 14.38 -0.59 -23.21
CA ALA A 709 15.40 -1.62 -23.39
C ALA A 709 15.90 -1.69 -24.85
N LEU A 710 15.03 -1.49 -25.84
CA LEU A 710 15.42 -1.43 -27.24
C LEU A 710 16.39 -0.28 -27.50
N THR A 711 16.19 0.88 -26.87
CA THR A 711 17.11 2.03 -27.01
C THR A 711 18.52 1.70 -26.53
N HIS A 712 18.66 1.00 -25.41
CA HIS A 712 19.96 0.51 -24.94
C HIS A 712 20.56 -0.53 -25.90
N LEU A 713 19.76 -1.46 -26.43
CA LEU A 713 20.24 -2.45 -27.39
C LEU A 713 20.67 -1.82 -28.72
N ASP A 714 19.96 -0.79 -29.19
CA ASP A 714 20.34 0.00 -30.36
C ASP A 714 21.69 0.70 -30.15
N ALA A 715 21.91 1.29 -28.97
CA ALA A 715 23.19 1.91 -28.61
C ALA A 715 24.34 0.89 -28.60
N VAL A 716 24.12 -0.29 -27.99
CA VAL A 716 25.10 -1.38 -27.94
C VAL A 716 25.44 -1.88 -29.34
N VAL A 717 24.44 -2.19 -30.18
CA VAL A 717 24.67 -2.67 -31.55
C VAL A 717 25.31 -1.58 -32.42
N GLY A 718 24.92 -0.31 -32.23
CA GLY A 718 25.52 0.83 -32.91
C GLY A 718 27.00 1.01 -32.56
N ALA A 719 27.38 0.81 -31.30
CA ALA A 719 28.77 0.87 -30.85
C ALA A 719 29.65 -0.27 -31.40
N LEU A 720 29.06 -1.42 -31.73
CA LEU A 720 29.76 -2.58 -32.31
C LEU A 720 29.78 -2.56 -33.85
N GLY A 721 28.95 -1.71 -34.48
CA GLY A 721 28.88 -1.54 -35.93
C GLY A 721 29.81 -0.46 -36.49
N GLN A 722 30.47 0.30 -35.61
CA GLN A 722 31.51 1.29 -35.92
C GLN A 722 32.89 0.64 -35.80
#